data_AF-A0A956NFR6-F1
#
_entry.id   AF-A0A956NFR6-F1
#
_cell.length_a   1.000
_cell.length_b   1.000
_cell.length_c   1.000
_cell.angle_alpha   90.00
_cell.angle_beta   90.00
_cell.angle_gamma   90.00
#
_symmetry.space_group_name_H-M   'P 1'
#
loop_
_entity.id
_entity.type
_entity.pdbx_description
1 polymer ?
#
loop_
_entity_poly.entity_id
_entity_poly.type
_entity_poly.pdbx_seq_one_letter_code
_entity_poly.pdbx_strand_id
1 'polypeptide(L)'
;MTTLPGSEEPAFPVPDGSGLSGLLLEAGRAFLERKEWERARDAANQILALQLDDEEREPAFALLARSLDSLGEATAAETAWSEVRTLRERAGDAMGMARVWREIGLLRKRDDRLHDARDAFSESLRCSASTVPGGERARTLEELGVVERHLGESTDSLRHLEEALRIWEALSSPQDVVRALEKLANVKQRLGRLGEAEADYLRAIDILTEHQDPGRLAILHNNLGVIRHSVGDHEGAIEHSETAHELFRALNERLQVAATLSNLGLLRSLRGENIRARAHLEESLAILESLGEWRRRAVVLNNLSLVAYTSGRYEEALHLADASLEACAESETQEGLAKPLINRARALLSLSRFEDAEESARRAERTAEKTGSTEDRAEAALCLAALGLAQSDLEAALTHTTEAAQFAGEELPRQRAEALRLEARIRSRRDEDELARDLLLESEALYSRLADPYHRALCGADLGRVFLGARGFEAAATRLREAVELFAKLGNETKRFETLLGLAEAEYAFNPSEAEARFEDATEVARLADEPDWIAQVERVRARLARPEAGEVESGPRWIRVLALLSRWAKDSMARASAAGRSDPAEVPDLLVRELGLVWTAFDDTTESDPALGGLSAGDANWEANWKRHAEERLGWTGRSADPLELGSDAKMTSRDAEHGPVQVRTIDGRRFAIVDMPAPFYGVQWIAGGSVVRTWDSDPTLSAVHAVAEAVALCFCAAELHRETLPDTPIEKQEFEGILYASSAMARIVSVVDQVSGSDAGVLIRGESGTGKELIARAVHERSGRAGRFIAINCPSVPKDLIEAELFGSEKGAFTGADRTRVGQIELADQGTLFLDEVGDMEMSVQTKLLRFLEERELMRVGGRETISVDVRLVAATSRDLDAMVEAGTFRADLLHRIMVVPIFVPPLRDRRGDVACLVRHFAEERSNREGRERVFAPEAVAMLSRQPWKGNVRELRNVVHRIFALSNDDVFTVRAIPEEYRQDHGGASPSEATSLAAGANRPAKTSPGSGALEVDPLRPGETLTTRLMEIEGTLLRRVLEEEGWNQSQAARRLGIKESTLRDKNKKFGIKRPNRGRTR
;
A
#
# COMPACT_ATOMS: atom_id res chain seq x y z
N MET A 1 -17.13 -4.33 -66.53
CA MET A 1 -18.09 -4.34 -67.65
C MET A 1 -19.45 -4.80 -67.14
N THR A 2 -20.38 -3.86 -66.94
CA THR A 2 -21.81 -4.14 -66.76
C THR A 2 -22.51 -3.68 -68.04
N THR A 3 -23.24 -4.58 -68.67
CA THR A 3 -23.97 -4.35 -69.92
C THR A 3 -25.24 -3.54 -69.64
N LEU A 4 -25.43 -2.45 -70.39
CA LEU A 4 -26.75 -1.90 -70.70
C LEU A 4 -27.15 -2.36 -72.10
N PRO A 5 -28.40 -2.83 -72.32
CA PRO A 5 -28.85 -3.24 -73.63
C PRO A 5 -29.38 -2.03 -74.41
N GLY A 6 -28.76 -1.73 -75.56
CA GLY A 6 -29.33 -0.86 -76.59
C GLY A 6 -28.55 0.44 -76.84
N SER A 7 -27.38 0.33 -77.46
CA SER A 7 -26.82 1.39 -78.31
C SER A 7 -25.83 0.75 -79.28
N GLU A 8 -26.14 0.80 -80.57
CA GLU A 8 -25.19 0.51 -81.64
C GLU A 8 -24.07 1.55 -81.59
N GLU A 9 -22.82 1.14 -81.37
CA GLU A 9 -21.63 1.94 -81.63
C GLU A 9 -20.44 1.04 -82.03
N PRO A 10 -19.44 1.60 -82.74
CA PRO A 10 -18.62 0.87 -83.71
C PRO A 10 -17.64 -0.09 -83.04
N ALA A 11 -17.25 -1.13 -83.79
CA ALA A 11 -16.21 -2.08 -83.41
C ALA A 11 -14.88 -1.35 -83.18
N PHE A 12 -14.59 -0.99 -81.93
CA PHE A 12 -13.24 -0.71 -81.49
C PHE A 12 -12.44 -2.01 -81.56
N PRO A 13 -11.22 -2.00 -82.13
CA PRO A 13 -10.37 -3.18 -82.10
C PRO A 13 -10.14 -3.57 -80.64
N VAL A 14 -10.42 -4.83 -80.32
CA VAL A 14 -10.03 -5.42 -79.03
C VAL A 14 -8.53 -5.21 -78.93
N PRO A 15 -8.03 -4.49 -77.91
CA PRO A 15 -6.60 -4.30 -77.76
C PRO A 15 -5.96 -5.68 -77.62
N ASP A 16 -4.81 -5.89 -78.27
CA ASP A 16 -3.94 -7.03 -77.96
C ASP A 16 -3.70 -7.07 -76.44
N GLY A 17 -3.32 -8.23 -75.87
CA GLY A 17 -3.20 -8.42 -74.41
C GLY A 17 -2.44 -7.29 -73.67
N SER A 18 -1.50 -6.63 -74.35
CA SER A 18 -0.72 -5.47 -73.87
C SER A 18 -1.50 -4.15 -73.80
N GLY A 19 -2.47 -3.91 -74.68
CA GLY A 19 -3.32 -2.72 -74.64
C GLY A 19 -4.37 -2.79 -73.52
N LEU A 20 -4.86 -4.00 -73.20
CA LEU A 20 -5.80 -4.21 -72.09
C LEU A 20 -5.10 -4.11 -70.73
N SER A 21 -3.87 -4.65 -70.60
CA SER A 21 -3.07 -4.54 -69.37
C SER A 21 -2.75 -3.08 -69.02
N GLY A 22 -2.37 -2.26 -70.02
CA GLY A 22 -2.11 -0.84 -69.85
C GLY A 22 -3.32 -0.04 -69.36
N LEU A 23 -4.49 -0.24 -69.96
CA LEU A 23 -5.74 0.43 -69.55
C LEU A 23 -6.17 0.04 -68.13
N LEU A 24 -6.04 -1.25 -67.77
CA LEU A 24 -6.34 -1.73 -66.43
C LEU A 24 -5.35 -1.18 -65.39
N LEU A 25 -4.08 -0.99 -65.77
CA LEU A 25 -3.06 -0.46 -64.87
C LEU A 25 -3.31 1.01 -64.56
N GLU A 26 -3.67 1.82 -65.56
CA GLU A 26 -4.09 3.21 -65.37
C GLU A 26 -5.36 3.30 -64.51
N ALA A 27 -6.37 2.47 -64.79
CA ALA A 27 -7.59 2.42 -64.00
C ALA A 27 -7.30 2.02 -62.54
N GLY A 28 -6.45 1.03 -62.34
CA GLY A 28 -6.00 0.58 -61.01
C GLY A 28 -5.29 1.67 -60.22
N ARG A 29 -4.41 2.44 -60.86
CA ARG A 29 -3.75 3.60 -60.23
C ARG A 29 -4.75 4.68 -59.85
N ALA A 30 -5.72 4.97 -60.72
CA ALA A 30 -6.79 5.92 -60.41
C ALA A 30 -7.66 5.45 -59.23
N PHE A 31 -7.91 4.14 -59.11
CA PHE A 31 -8.60 3.57 -57.94
C PHE A 31 -7.80 3.75 -56.65
N LEU A 32 -6.48 3.53 -56.67
CA LEU A 32 -5.61 3.82 -55.52
C LEU A 32 -5.69 5.30 -55.13
N GLU A 33 -5.60 6.23 -56.08
CA GLU A 33 -5.67 7.67 -55.79
C GLU A 33 -7.00 8.07 -55.14
N ARG A 34 -8.10 7.41 -55.53
CA ARG A 34 -9.44 7.62 -55.00
C ARG A 34 -9.73 6.83 -53.72
N LYS A 35 -8.75 6.09 -53.19
CA LYS A 35 -8.91 5.22 -52.03
C LYS A 35 -9.87 4.05 -52.22
N GLU A 36 -10.09 3.63 -53.46
CA GLU A 36 -10.93 2.48 -53.85
C GLU A 36 -10.06 1.20 -53.89
N TRP A 37 -9.53 0.80 -52.74
CA TRP A 37 -8.46 -0.21 -52.63
C TRP A 37 -8.85 -1.59 -53.18
N GLU A 38 -10.08 -2.03 -52.95
CA GLU A 38 -10.58 -3.32 -53.46
C GLU A 38 -10.62 -3.34 -55.00
N ARG A 39 -11.05 -2.23 -55.61
CA ARG A 39 -11.10 -2.10 -57.08
C ARG A 39 -9.71 -2.03 -57.69
N ALA A 40 -8.76 -1.39 -57.00
CA ALA A 40 -7.36 -1.39 -57.40
C ALA A 40 -6.75 -2.80 -57.35
N ARG A 41 -7.03 -3.56 -56.28
CA ARG A 41 -6.64 -4.98 -56.15
C ARG A 41 -7.24 -5.83 -57.27
N ASP A 42 -8.53 -5.66 -57.55
CA ASP A 42 -9.22 -6.43 -58.58
C ASP A 42 -8.69 -6.12 -59.99
N ALA A 43 -8.38 -4.85 -60.28
CA ALA A 43 -7.72 -4.45 -61.51
C ALA A 43 -6.33 -5.10 -61.64
N ALA A 44 -5.54 -5.11 -60.57
CA ALA A 44 -4.22 -5.76 -60.55
C ALA A 44 -4.32 -7.27 -60.79
N ASN A 45 -5.28 -7.96 -60.16
CA ASN A 45 -5.53 -9.38 -60.37
C ASN A 45 -5.98 -9.70 -61.79
N GLN A 46 -6.81 -8.83 -62.41
CA GLN A 46 -7.21 -8.98 -63.81
C GLN A 46 -6.03 -8.85 -64.77
N ILE A 47 -5.09 -7.95 -64.49
CA ILE A 47 -3.85 -7.83 -65.27
C ILE A 47 -3.02 -9.11 -65.12
N LEU A 48 -2.79 -9.59 -63.89
CA LEU A 48 -1.98 -10.77 -63.60
C LEU A 48 -2.57 -12.09 -64.13
N ALA A 49 -3.86 -12.12 -64.46
CA ALA A 49 -4.51 -13.26 -65.11
C ALA A 49 -4.22 -13.35 -66.63
N LEU A 50 -3.64 -12.31 -67.24
CA LEU A 50 -3.25 -12.29 -68.65
C LEU A 50 -1.89 -12.98 -68.86
N GLN A 51 -1.61 -13.46 -70.07
CA GLN A 51 -0.28 -13.94 -70.44
C GLN A 51 0.64 -12.76 -70.74
N LEU A 52 1.26 -12.24 -69.69
CA LEU A 52 2.16 -11.09 -69.73
C LEU A 52 3.62 -11.51 -69.68
N ASP A 53 4.51 -10.69 -70.23
CA ASP A 53 5.95 -10.78 -70.00
C ASP A 53 6.36 -10.16 -68.65
N ASP A 54 7.64 -10.25 -68.30
CA ASP A 54 8.15 -9.77 -67.02
C ASP A 54 8.06 -8.23 -66.89
N GLU A 55 8.10 -7.47 -68.01
CA GLU A 55 7.99 -6.00 -68.01
C GLU A 55 6.56 -5.53 -67.70
N GLU A 56 5.54 -6.25 -68.18
CA GLU A 56 4.14 -5.95 -67.92
C GLU A 56 3.65 -6.49 -66.56
N ARG A 57 4.26 -7.56 -66.05
CA ARG A 57 3.92 -8.15 -64.73
C ARG A 57 4.40 -7.30 -63.56
N GLU A 58 5.58 -6.70 -63.67
CA GLU A 58 6.18 -5.90 -62.60
C GLU A 58 5.25 -4.79 -62.07
N PRO A 59 4.71 -3.89 -62.91
CA PRO A 59 3.85 -2.81 -62.44
C PRO A 59 2.49 -3.33 -61.92
N ALA A 60 2.03 -4.49 -62.39
CA ALA A 60 0.82 -5.14 -61.91
C ALA A 60 1.00 -5.69 -60.49
N PHE A 61 2.13 -6.36 -60.20
CA PHE A 61 2.46 -6.79 -58.84
C PHE A 61 2.70 -5.59 -57.91
N ALA A 62 3.32 -4.51 -58.37
CA ALA A 62 3.48 -3.29 -57.56
C ALA A 62 2.13 -2.62 -57.23
N LEU A 63 1.19 -2.60 -58.19
CA LEU A 63 -0.18 -2.12 -57.97
C LEU A 63 -0.91 -3.02 -56.96
N LEU A 64 -0.80 -4.34 -57.11
CA LEU A 64 -1.38 -5.32 -56.20
C LEU A 64 -0.85 -5.13 -54.78
N ALA A 65 0.47 -5.00 -54.62
CA ALA A 65 1.12 -4.85 -53.34
C ALA A 65 0.62 -3.60 -52.59
N ARG A 66 0.56 -2.44 -53.26
CA ARG A 66 0.05 -1.19 -52.66
C ARG A 66 -1.44 -1.25 -52.30
N SER A 67 -2.23 -1.99 -53.08
CA SER A 67 -3.66 -2.17 -52.84
C SER A 67 -3.90 -3.05 -51.61
N LEU A 68 -3.21 -4.19 -51.54
CA LEU A 68 -3.23 -5.11 -50.40
C LEU A 68 -2.73 -4.43 -49.13
N ASP A 69 -1.66 -3.64 -49.26
CA ASP A 69 -1.11 -2.83 -48.19
C ASP A 69 -2.16 -1.87 -47.58
N SER A 70 -2.89 -1.16 -48.45
CA SER A 70 -3.95 -0.22 -48.06
C SER A 70 -5.18 -0.92 -47.46
N LEU A 71 -5.37 -2.21 -47.74
CA LEU A 71 -6.43 -3.06 -47.18
C LEU A 71 -6.03 -3.72 -45.83
N GLY A 72 -4.77 -3.54 -45.38
CA GLY A 72 -4.26 -4.18 -44.16
C GLY A 72 -3.80 -5.63 -44.37
N GLU A 73 -3.69 -6.11 -45.60
CA GLU A 73 -3.25 -7.47 -45.95
C GLU A 73 -1.70 -7.53 -46.05
N ALA A 74 -1.00 -7.25 -44.94
CA ALA A 74 0.46 -7.02 -44.93
C ALA A 74 1.30 -8.19 -45.50
N THR A 75 0.98 -9.44 -45.15
CA THR A 75 1.71 -10.63 -45.64
C THR A 75 1.53 -10.82 -47.15
N ALA A 76 0.33 -10.57 -47.67
CA ALA A 76 0.04 -10.67 -49.10
C ALA A 76 0.74 -9.53 -49.86
N ALA A 77 0.76 -8.33 -49.30
CA ALA A 77 1.50 -7.19 -49.84
C ALA A 77 3.02 -7.45 -49.88
N GLU A 78 3.61 -8.02 -48.83
CA GLU A 78 5.03 -8.38 -48.80
C GLU A 78 5.37 -9.47 -49.84
N THR A 79 4.46 -10.44 -50.04
CA THR A 79 4.61 -11.47 -51.09
C THR A 79 4.61 -10.83 -52.47
N ALA A 80 3.66 -9.92 -52.75
CA ALA A 80 3.60 -9.21 -54.02
C ALA A 80 4.84 -8.33 -54.25
N TRP A 81 5.36 -7.64 -53.23
CA TRP A 81 6.63 -6.91 -53.34
C TRP A 81 7.84 -7.82 -53.56
N SER A 82 7.82 -9.04 -53.01
CA SER A 82 8.87 -10.03 -53.25
C SER A 82 8.88 -10.50 -54.70
N GLU A 83 7.71 -10.65 -55.34
CA GLU A 83 7.62 -10.92 -56.79
C GLU A 83 8.22 -9.75 -57.59
N VAL A 84 7.84 -8.50 -57.28
CA VAL A 84 8.45 -7.30 -57.90
C VAL A 84 9.97 -7.31 -57.74
N ARG A 85 10.48 -7.67 -56.57
CA ARG A 85 11.92 -7.76 -56.29
C ARG A 85 12.59 -8.76 -57.22
N THR A 86 12.04 -9.96 -57.38
CA THR A 86 12.62 -11.00 -58.24
C THR A 86 12.63 -10.61 -59.72
N LEU A 87 11.57 -9.92 -60.19
CA LEU A 87 11.50 -9.41 -61.55
C LEU A 87 12.57 -8.35 -61.81
N ARG A 88 12.74 -7.40 -60.88
CA ARG A 88 13.77 -6.35 -60.99
C ARG A 88 15.20 -6.87 -60.84
N GLU A 89 15.40 -7.90 -60.03
CA GLU A 89 16.69 -8.58 -59.89
C GLU A 89 17.11 -9.26 -61.21
N ARG A 90 16.18 -9.94 -61.89
CA ARG A 90 16.42 -10.51 -63.23
C ARG A 90 16.72 -9.44 -64.28
N ALA A 91 16.06 -8.29 -64.18
CA ALA A 91 16.28 -7.15 -65.06
C ALA A 91 17.59 -6.38 -64.77
N GLY A 92 18.28 -6.67 -63.65
CA GLY A 92 19.48 -5.94 -63.23
C GLY A 92 19.21 -4.49 -62.79
N ASP A 93 17.96 -4.15 -62.44
CA ASP A 93 17.57 -2.79 -62.04
C ASP A 93 17.88 -2.52 -60.57
N ALA A 94 19.13 -2.15 -60.29
CA ALA A 94 19.59 -1.84 -58.93
C ALA A 94 18.81 -0.68 -58.28
N MET A 95 18.42 0.34 -59.04
CA MET A 95 17.63 1.48 -58.54
C MET A 95 16.22 1.02 -58.15
N GLY A 96 15.59 0.22 -59.00
CA GLY A 96 14.29 -0.34 -58.73
C GLY A 96 14.30 -1.33 -57.56
N MET A 97 15.37 -2.13 -57.41
CA MET A 97 15.57 -2.99 -56.24
C MET A 97 15.67 -2.19 -54.93
N ALA A 98 16.40 -1.07 -54.94
CA ALA A 98 16.50 -0.19 -53.78
C ALA A 98 15.13 0.33 -53.34
N ARG A 99 14.26 0.70 -54.29
CA ARG A 99 12.89 1.16 -54.01
C ARG A 99 12.02 0.03 -53.43
N VAL A 100 12.09 -1.17 -53.98
CA VAL A 100 11.30 -2.32 -53.49
C VAL A 100 11.71 -2.70 -52.07
N TRP A 101 13.01 -2.74 -51.77
CA TRP A 101 13.50 -3.00 -50.41
C TRP A 101 13.02 -1.94 -49.41
N ARG A 102 12.92 -0.67 -49.81
CA ARG A 102 12.35 0.40 -48.97
C ARG A 102 10.86 0.15 -48.69
N GLU A 103 10.07 -0.24 -49.68
CA GLU A 103 8.63 -0.55 -49.48
C GLU A 103 8.43 -1.78 -48.58
N ILE A 104 9.24 -2.82 -48.75
CA ILE A 104 9.26 -3.99 -47.85
C ILE A 104 9.65 -3.57 -46.42
N GLY A 105 10.64 -2.69 -46.27
CA GLY A 105 11.04 -2.13 -44.97
C GLY A 105 9.92 -1.34 -44.29
N LEU A 106 9.19 -0.50 -45.05
CA LEU A 106 8.04 0.25 -44.55
C LEU A 106 6.89 -0.68 -44.09
N LEU A 107 6.61 -1.73 -44.86
CA LEU A 107 5.62 -2.75 -44.49
C LEU A 107 5.99 -3.45 -43.18
N ARG A 108 7.22 -3.96 -43.08
CA ARG A 108 7.71 -4.66 -41.89
C ARG A 108 7.75 -3.75 -40.66
N LYS A 109 8.10 -2.48 -40.85
CA LYS A 109 8.06 -1.48 -39.78
C LYS A 109 6.63 -1.28 -39.27
N ARG A 110 5.62 -1.23 -40.15
CA ARG A 110 4.22 -1.08 -39.74
C ARG A 110 3.66 -2.33 -39.04
N ASP A 111 4.17 -3.50 -39.40
CA ASP A 111 3.87 -4.79 -38.77
C ASP A 111 4.72 -5.05 -37.49
N ASP A 112 5.41 -4.01 -36.98
CA ASP A 112 6.30 -4.03 -35.80
C ASP A 112 7.46 -5.05 -35.86
N ARG A 113 7.81 -5.51 -37.07
CA ARG A 113 8.96 -6.39 -37.34
C ARG A 113 10.24 -5.56 -37.53
N LEU A 114 10.65 -4.88 -36.47
CA LEU A 114 11.69 -3.84 -36.52
C LEU A 114 13.06 -4.35 -37.00
N HIS A 115 13.51 -5.54 -36.58
CA HIS A 115 14.77 -6.12 -37.07
C HIS A 115 14.71 -6.43 -38.57
N ASP A 116 13.62 -7.03 -39.06
CA ASP A 116 13.44 -7.33 -40.48
C ASP A 116 13.33 -6.05 -41.32
N ALA A 117 12.75 -4.99 -40.75
CA ALA A 117 12.67 -3.67 -41.37
C ALA A 117 14.05 -3.02 -41.50
N ARG A 118 14.86 -3.07 -40.44
CA ARG A 118 16.26 -2.58 -40.45
C ARG A 118 17.07 -3.26 -41.55
N ASP A 119 16.95 -4.58 -41.66
CA ASP A 119 17.67 -5.37 -42.66
C ASP A 119 17.21 -5.00 -44.08
N ALA A 120 15.89 -4.83 -44.30
CA ALA A 120 15.36 -4.39 -45.58
C ALA A 120 15.82 -2.97 -45.98
N PHE A 121 15.83 -2.01 -45.05
CA PHE A 121 16.37 -0.67 -45.32
C PHE A 121 17.88 -0.69 -45.56
N SER A 122 18.62 -1.55 -44.88
CA SER A 122 20.05 -1.75 -45.11
C SER A 122 20.32 -2.29 -46.52
N GLU A 123 19.53 -3.26 -46.98
CA GLU A 123 19.60 -3.76 -48.36
C GLU A 123 19.21 -2.69 -49.38
N SER A 124 18.20 -1.87 -49.09
CA SER A 124 17.85 -0.70 -49.91
C SER A 124 19.05 0.24 -50.08
N LEU A 125 19.78 0.55 -49.01
CA LEU A 125 20.98 1.39 -49.06
C LEU A 125 22.15 0.74 -49.79
N ARG A 126 22.35 -0.59 -49.65
CA ARG A 126 23.37 -1.35 -50.40
C ARG A 126 23.12 -1.29 -51.90
N CYS A 127 21.87 -1.48 -52.33
CA CYS A 127 21.48 -1.33 -53.74
C CYS A 127 21.65 0.12 -54.24
N SER A 128 21.63 1.12 -53.35
CA SER A 128 21.65 2.55 -53.69
C SER A 128 23.05 3.17 -53.90
N ALA A 129 24.13 2.40 -53.76
CA ALA A 129 25.49 2.90 -53.50
C ALA A 129 26.11 3.88 -54.54
N SER A 130 25.46 4.17 -55.68
CA SER A 130 25.89 5.25 -56.61
C SER A 130 24.84 5.75 -57.62
N THR A 131 23.63 5.18 -57.67
CA THR A 131 22.66 5.37 -58.77
C THR A 131 21.31 5.98 -58.37
N VAL A 132 21.01 6.07 -57.07
CA VAL A 132 19.72 6.56 -56.57
C VAL A 132 19.80 8.07 -56.29
N PRO A 133 18.78 8.88 -56.66
CA PRO A 133 18.74 10.30 -56.33
C PRO A 133 18.97 10.54 -54.83
N GLY A 134 19.75 11.56 -54.48
CA GLY A 134 20.12 11.85 -53.08
C GLY A 134 18.92 11.89 -52.12
N GLY A 135 17.78 12.43 -52.55
CA GLY A 135 16.59 12.51 -51.73
C GLY A 135 15.96 11.14 -51.40
N GLU A 136 16.00 10.17 -52.32
CA GLU A 136 15.51 8.81 -52.03
C GLU A 136 16.44 8.09 -51.04
N ARG A 137 17.76 8.26 -51.19
CA ARG A 137 18.74 7.75 -50.21
C ARG A 137 18.53 8.37 -48.83
N ALA A 138 18.34 9.69 -48.76
CA ALA A 138 18.10 10.39 -47.51
C ALA A 138 16.81 9.92 -46.81
N ARG A 139 15.71 9.70 -47.55
CA ARG A 139 14.49 9.10 -46.99
C ARG A 139 14.72 7.71 -46.41
N THR A 140 15.46 6.85 -47.11
CA THR A 140 15.79 5.51 -46.59
C THR A 140 16.64 5.60 -45.32
N LEU A 141 17.64 6.49 -45.29
CA LEU A 141 18.47 6.73 -44.10
C LEU A 141 17.64 7.20 -42.90
N GLU A 142 16.65 8.06 -43.13
CA GLU A 142 15.76 8.52 -42.05
C GLU A 142 14.81 7.44 -41.54
N GLU A 143 14.30 6.58 -42.41
CA GLU A 143 13.46 5.46 -41.99
C GLU A 143 14.28 4.40 -41.25
N LEU A 144 15.49 4.11 -41.73
CA LEU A 144 16.46 3.24 -41.05
C LEU A 144 16.82 3.80 -39.67
N GLY A 145 17.20 5.09 -39.60
CA GLY A 145 17.53 5.73 -38.33
C GLY A 145 16.35 5.72 -37.35
N VAL A 146 15.12 5.88 -37.83
CA VAL A 146 13.93 5.73 -36.98
C VAL A 146 13.79 4.29 -36.48
N VAL A 147 14.00 3.26 -37.30
CA VAL A 147 13.92 1.85 -36.87
C VAL A 147 15.02 1.52 -35.85
N GLU A 148 16.27 1.90 -36.13
CA GLU A 148 17.42 1.71 -35.22
C GLU A 148 17.17 2.36 -33.86
N ARG A 149 16.56 3.55 -33.84
CA ARG A 149 16.14 4.22 -32.59
C ARG A 149 15.17 3.35 -31.78
N HIS A 150 14.18 2.72 -32.42
CA HIS A 150 13.23 1.84 -31.74
C HIS A 150 13.88 0.55 -31.24
N LEU A 151 14.89 0.04 -31.97
CA LEU A 151 15.70 -1.11 -31.56
C LEU A 151 16.71 -0.78 -30.44
N GLY A 152 16.84 0.49 -30.04
CA GLY A 152 17.82 0.93 -29.04
C GLY A 152 19.23 1.19 -29.61
N GLU A 153 19.42 1.05 -30.91
CA GLU A 153 20.66 1.25 -31.66
C GLU A 153 20.91 2.76 -31.92
N SER A 154 20.93 3.55 -30.85
CA SER A 154 20.87 5.02 -30.92
C SER A 154 22.10 5.66 -31.59
N THR A 155 23.27 5.00 -31.55
CA THR A 155 24.50 5.48 -32.20
C THR A 155 24.44 5.34 -33.72
N ASP A 156 23.94 4.22 -34.24
CA ASP A 156 23.76 4.02 -35.68
C ASP A 156 22.66 4.92 -36.22
N SER A 157 21.57 5.05 -35.45
CA SER A 157 20.47 5.97 -35.74
C SER A 157 20.97 7.41 -35.92
N LEU A 158 21.80 7.89 -34.99
CA LEU A 158 22.40 9.21 -35.05
C LEU A 158 23.24 9.36 -36.34
N ARG A 159 24.14 8.42 -36.63
CA ARG A 159 25.01 8.45 -37.82
C ARG A 159 24.20 8.52 -39.12
N HIS A 160 23.16 7.70 -39.26
CA HIS A 160 22.32 7.69 -40.46
C HIS A 160 21.49 8.97 -40.61
N LEU A 161 20.97 9.53 -39.51
CA LEU A 161 20.23 10.80 -39.53
C LEU A 161 21.13 12.00 -39.83
N GLU A 162 22.38 12.03 -39.33
CA GLU A 162 23.36 13.05 -39.69
C GLU A 162 23.77 12.98 -41.16
N GLU A 163 23.84 11.78 -41.74
CA GLU A 163 24.03 11.61 -43.19
C GLU A 163 22.83 12.11 -43.97
N ALA A 164 21.60 11.75 -43.56
CA ALA A 164 20.39 12.22 -44.22
C ALA A 164 20.28 13.76 -44.18
N LEU A 165 20.55 14.38 -43.03
CA LEU A 165 20.55 15.84 -42.87
C LEU A 165 21.51 16.51 -43.85
N ARG A 166 22.76 16.02 -43.96
CA ARG A 166 23.75 16.55 -44.91
C ARG A 166 23.27 16.45 -46.36
N ILE A 167 22.59 15.37 -46.72
CA ILE A 167 22.02 15.21 -48.07
C ILE A 167 20.89 16.22 -48.30
N TRP A 168 19.98 16.41 -47.33
CA TRP A 168 18.88 17.38 -47.47
C TRP A 168 19.36 18.83 -47.52
N GLU A 169 20.39 19.17 -46.76
CA GLU A 169 21.06 20.47 -46.83
C GLU A 169 21.66 20.70 -48.21
N ALA A 170 22.36 19.71 -48.77
CA ALA A 170 22.92 19.78 -50.11
C ALA A 170 21.84 19.91 -51.20
N LEU A 171 20.66 19.32 -50.99
CA LEU A 171 19.51 19.43 -51.88
C LEU A 171 18.70 20.72 -51.68
N SER A 172 19.05 21.55 -50.69
CA SER A 172 18.34 22.80 -50.37
C SER A 172 16.83 22.61 -50.20
N SER A 173 16.40 21.56 -49.49
CA SER A 173 14.98 21.31 -49.15
C SER A 173 14.68 21.70 -47.70
N PRO A 174 14.14 22.90 -47.42
CA PRO A 174 13.95 23.36 -46.04
C PRO A 174 13.04 22.47 -45.21
N GLN A 175 11.95 21.96 -45.82
CA GLN A 175 10.99 21.08 -45.14
C GLN A 175 11.57 19.70 -44.77
N ASP A 176 12.48 19.18 -45.59
CA ASP A 176 13.16 17.91 -45.28
C ASP A 176 14.30 18.10 -44.28
N VAL A 177 15.02 19.23 -44.34
CA VAL A 177 16.02 19.61 -43.33
C VAL A 177 15.37 19.69 -41.95
N VAL A 178 14.23 20.38 -41.83
CA VAL A 178 13.44 20.46 -40.58
C VAL A 178 13.06 19.06 -40.08
N ARG A 179 12.54 18.20 -40.96
CA ARG A 179 12.13 16.83 -40.60
C ARG A 179 13.31 15.97 -40.15
N ALA A 180 14.49 16.15 -40.75
CA ALA A 180 15.72 15.47 -40.34
C ALA A 180 16.21 15.97 -38.98
N LEU A 181 16.18 17.30 -38.74
CA LEU A 181 16.52 17.91 -37.45
C LEU A 181 15.59 17.42 -36.32
N GLU A 182 14.27 17.34 -36.54
CA GLU A 182 13.31 16.77 -35.60
C GLU A 182 13.67 15.33 -35.20
N LYS A 183 13.96 14.48 -36.19
CA LYS A 183 14.35 13.08 -35.95
C LYS A 183 15.69 13.00 -35.20
N LEU A 184 16.66 13.86 -35.55
CA LEU A 184 17.97 13.95 -34.92
C LEU A 184 17.85 14.37 -33.44
N ALA A 185 17.05 15.39 -33.16
CA ALA A 185 16.80 15.89 -31.81
C ALA A 185 16.22 14.79 -30.90
N ASN A 186 15.27 14.00 -31.40
CA ASN A 186 14.70 12.87 -30.66
C ASN A 186 15.73 11.79 -30.32
N VAL A 187 16.70 11.52 -31.20
CA VAL A 187 17.78 10.56 -30.93
C VAL A 187 18.78 11.14 -29.94
N LYS A 188 19.17 12.41 -30.10
CA LYS A 188 20.05 13.13 -29.17
C LYS A 188 19.45 13.19 -27.76
N GLN A 189 18.14 13.39 -27.64
CA GLN A 189 17.42 13.32 -26.36
C GLN A 189 17.60 11.96 -25.68
N ARG A 190 17.42 10.84 -26.40
CA ARG A 190 17.63 9.48 -25.86
C ARG A 190 19.08 9.22 -25.46
N LEU A 191 20.03 9.86 -26.12
CA LEU A 191 21.45 9.81 -25.78
C LEU A 191 21.83 10.76 -24.62
N GLY A 192 20.88 11.48 -24.03
CA GLY A 192 21.14 12.47 -22.98
C GLY A 192 21.82 13.75 -23.48
N ARG A 193 21.95 13.95 -24.80
CA ARG A 193 22.58 15.13 -25.44
C ARG A 193 21.57 16.27 -25.57
N LEU A 194 20.95 16.66 -24.44
CA LEU A 194 19.79 17.55 -24.42
C LEU A 194 20.06 18.94 -25.01
N GLY A 195 21.23 19.54 -24.74
CA GLY A 195 21.59 20.84 -25.32
C GLY A 195 21.75 20.82 -26.84
N GLU A 196 22.18 19.69 -27.42
CA GLU A 196 22.26 19.54 -28.88
C GLU A 196 20.88 19.29 -29.49
N ALA A 197 20.00 18.58 -28.80
CA ALA A 197 18.61 18.40 -29.21
C ALA A 197 17.86 19.73 -29.21
N GLU A 198 18.09 20.57 -28.19
CA GLU A 198 17.55 21.93 -28.12
C GLU A 198 18.04 22.78 -29.30
N ALA A 199 19.34 22.75 -29.61
CA ALA A 199 19.90 23.48 -30.74
C ALA A 199 19.30 23.07 -32.09
N ASP A 200 19.05 21.77 -32.30
CA ASP A 200 18.39 21.27 -33.51
C ASP A 200 16.94 21.76 -33.62
N TYR A 201 16.19 21.77 -32.52
CA TYR A 201 14.81 22.27 -32.48
C TYR A 201 14.75 23.78 -32.75
N LEU A 202 15.63 24.58 -32.14
CA LEU A 202 15.73 26.02 -32.41
C LEU A 202 16.05 26.29 -33.88
N ARG A 203 17.03 25.56 -34.43
CA ARG A 203 17.37 25.65 -35.86
C ARG A 203 16.18 25.28 -36.76
N ALA A 204 15.41 24.26 -36.40
CA ALA A 204 14.23 23.86 -37.15
C ALA A 204 13.12 24.94 -37.09
N ILE A 205 12.93 25.59 -35.94
CA ILE A 205 11.98 26.70 -35.75
C ILE A 205 12.40 27.91 -36.59
N ASP A 206 13.69 28.27 -36.59
CA ASP A 206 14.21 29.39 -37.37
C ASP A 206 13.93 29.20 -38.88
N ILE A 207 14.21 28.00 -39.40
CA ILE A 207 13.93 27.65 -40.80
C ILE A 207 12.43 27.76 -41.10
N LEU A 208 11.55 27.19 -40.27
CA LEU A 208 10.11 27.22 -40.53
C LEU A 208 9.47 28.60 -40.37
N THR A 209 10.03 29.46 -39.52
CA THR A 209 9.53 30.83 -39.32
C THR A 209 9.60 31.62 -40.62
N GLU A 210 10.65 31.40 -41.42
CA GLU A 210 10.79 32.01 -42.74
C GLU A 210 9.81 31.44 -43.79
N HIS A 211 9.37 30.19 -43.62
CA HIS A 211 8.52 29.46 -44.57
C HIS A 211 7.02 29.44 -44.25
N GLN A 212 6.58 30.06 -43.14
CA GLN A 212 5.17 30.24 -42.74
C GLN A 212 4.34 28.95 -42.65
N ASP A 213 4.86 27.92 -41.96
CA ASP A 213 4.10 26.70 -41.63
C ASP A 213 3.70 26.67 -40.14
N PRO A 214 2.57 27.28 -39.76
CA PRO A 214 2.15 27.39 -38.36
C PRO A 214 1.87 26.03 -37.71
N GLY A 215 1.45 25.02 -38.48
CA GLY A 215 1.15 23.70 -37.96
C GLY A 215 2.41 22.95 -37.54
N ARG A 216 3.45 22.98 -38.37
CA ARG A 216 4.74 22.38 -38.00
C ARG A 216 5.47 23.19 -36.93
N LEU A 217 5.37 24.52 -36.95
CA LEU A 217 5.89 25.36 -35.86
C LEU A 217 5.27 24.97 -34.51
N ALA A 218 3.97 24.75 -34.44
CA ALA A 218 3.31 24.32 -33.21
C ALA A 218 3.86 22.99 -32.66
N ILE A 219 4.14 22.02 -33.53
CA ILE A 219 4.73 20.73 -33.14
C ILE A 219 6.15 20.94 -32.59
N LEU A 220 6.98 21.75 -33.26
CA LEU A 220 8.34 22.04 -32.82
C LEU A 220 8.37 22.74 -31.46
N HIS A 221 7.52 23.75 -31.27
CA HIS A 221 7.40 24.45 -30.00
C HIS A 221 6.96 23.51 -28.87
N ASN A 222 5.99 22.62 -29.10
CA ASN A 222 5.58 21.65 -28.10
C ASN A 222 6.72 20.68 -27.71
N ASN A 223 7.46 20.17 -28.69
CA ASN A 223 8.57 19.25 -28.44
C ASN A 223 9.75 19.96 -27.75
N LEU A 224 10.06 21.20 -28.15
CA LEU A 224 11.06 22.03 -27.50
C LEU A 224 10.68 22.32 -26.03
N GLY A 225 9.38 22.51 -25.75
CA GLY A 225 8.89 22.63 -24.38
C GLY A 225 9.27 21.43 -23.50
N VAL A 226 9.13 20.22 -24.02
CA VAL A 226 9.54 18.97 -23.33
C VAL A 226 11.05 18.91 -23.12
N ILE A 227 11.85 19.29 -24.12
CA ILE A 227 13.32 19.31 -24.01
C ILE A 227 13.79 20.32 -22.97
N ARG A 228 13.27 21.55 -23.00
CA ARG A 228 13.63 22.59 -22.04
C ARG A 228 13.29 22.19 -20.61
N HIS A 229 12.15 21.51 -20.43
CA HIS A 229 11.83 20.92 -19.14
C HIS A 229 12.89 19.89 -18.69
N SER A 230 13.34 19.01 -19.59
CA SER A 230 14.39 18.02 -19.28
C SER A 230 15.76 18.64 -18.98
N VAL A 231 16.04 19.85 -19.50
CA VAL A 231 17.27 20.62 -19.20
C VAL A 231 17.13 21.43 -17.90
N GLY A 232 15.93 21.51 -17.32
CA GLY A 232 15.62 22.29 -16.11
C GLY A 232 15.17 23.73 -16.36
N ASP A 233 14.99 24.14 -17.63
CA ASP A 233 14.37 25.42 -18.00
C ASP A 233 12.84 25.29 -18.03
N HIS A 234 12.23 25.34 -16.85
CA HIS A 234 10.78 25.22 -16.69
C HIS A 234 10.02 26.44 -17.23
N GLU A 235 10.63 27.63 -17.23
CA GLU A 235 9.99 28.85 -17.74
C GLU A 235 9.93 28.82 -19.26
N GLY A 236 11.05 28.53 -19.93
CA GLY A 236 11.06 28.32 -21.36
C GLY A 236 10.18 27.13 -21.78
N ALA A 237 10.10 26.07 -20.97
CA ALA A 237 9.19 24.96 -21.25
C ALA A 237 7.72 25.38 -21.33
N ILE A 238 7.28 26.24 -20.39
CA ILE A 238 5.91 26.78 -20.37
C ILE A 238 5.71 27.72 -21.54
N GLU A 239 6.62 28.66 -21.80
CA GLU A 239 6.53 29.64 -22.89
C GLU A 239 6.37 28.96 -24.26
N HIS A 240 7.21 27.96 -24.55
CA HIS A 240 7.12 27.21 -25.79
C HIS A 240 5.84 26.36 -25.87
N SER A 241 5.38 25.79 -24.74
CA SER A 241 4.12 25.03 -24.70
C SER A 241 2.89 25.95 -24.88
N GLU A 242 2.91 27.17 -24.36
CA GLU A 242 1.88 28.20 -24.57
C GLU A 242 1.85 28.63 -26.03
N THR A 243 3.02 28.89 -26.63
CA THR A 243 3.12 29.21 -28.05
C THR A 243 2.53 28.10 -28.93
N ALA A 244 2.88 26.84 -28.64
CA ALA A 244 2.31 25.70 -29.36
C ALA A 244 0.79 25.60 -29.20
N HIS A 245 0.28 25.81 -27.97
CA HIS A 245 -1.15 25.83 -27.68
C HIS A 245 -1.89 26.89 -28.49
N GLU A 246 -1.38 28.12 -28.52
CA GLU A 246 -1.98 29.23 -29.28
C GLU A 246 -2.02 28.95 -30.79
N LEU A 247 -0.93 28.39 -31.34
CA LEU A 247 -0.87 28.02 -32.75
C LEU A 247 -1.88 26.90 -33.08
N PHE A 248 -1.92 25.82 -32.30
CA PHE A 248 -2.91 24.75 -32.52
C PHE A 248 -4.35 25.24 -32.36
N ARG A 249 -4.59 26.17 -31.42
CA ARG A 249 -5.90 26.79 -31.23
C ARG A 249 -6.30 27.64 -32.43
N ALA A 250 -5.38 28.43 -32.99
CA ALA A 250 -5.60 29.22 -34.19
C ALA A 250 -5.88 28.34 -35.43
N LEU A 251 -5.27 27.15 -35.49
CA LEU A 251 -5.49 26.15 -36.53
C LEU A 251 -6.73 25.29 -36.31
N ASN A 252 -7.43 25.45 -35.19
CA ASN A 252 -8.59 24.64 -34.80
C ASN A 252 -8.28 23.13 -34.66
N GLU A 253 -7.03 22.79 -34.31
CA GLU A 253 -6.54 21.42 -34.12
C GLU A 253 -6.90 20.91 -32.73
N ARG A 254 -8.19 20.63 -32.49
CA ARG A 254 -8.75 20.33 -31.15
C ARG A 254 -8.00 19.26 -30.37
N LEU A 255 -7.54 18.19 -31.04
CA LEU A 255 -6.81 17.10 -30.39
C LEU A 255 -5.42 17.54 -29.89
N GLN A 256 -4.75 18.45 -30.61
CA GLN A 256 -3.45 19.00 -30.22
C GLN A 256 -3.59 20.12 -29.18
N VAL A 257 -4.68 20.89 -29.23
CA VAL A 257 -5.07 21.82 -28.16
C VAL A 257 -5.21 21.07 -26.83
N ALA A 258 -5.91 19.94 -26.82
CA ALA A 258 -6.03 19.12 -25.61
C ALA A 258 -4.66 18.59 -25.11
N ALA A 259 -3.80 18.12 -26.02
CA ALA A 259 -2.48 17.61 -25.66
C ALA A 259 -1.57 18.69 -25.04
N THR A 260 -1.53 19.88 -25.65
CA THR A 260 -0.75 21.02 -25.15
C THR A 260 -1.27 21.52 -23.81
N LEU A 261 -2.59 21.57 -23.61
CA LEU A 261 -3.19 21.88 -22.30
C LEU A 261 -2.80 20.85 -21.22
N SER A 262 -2.74 19.56 -21.57
CA SER A 262 -2.28 18.53 -20.64
C SER A 262 -0.82 18.72 -20.23
N ASN A 263 0.05 19.05 -21.19
CA ASN A 263 1.47 19.33 -20.93
C ASN A 263 1.65 20.58 -20.07
N LEU A 264 0.94 21.67 -20.40
CA LEU A 264 0.92 22.90 -19.61
C LEU A 264 0.44 22.64 -18.18
N GLY A 265 -0.61 21.82 -18.02
CA GLY A 265 -1.10 21.38 -16.73
C GLY A 265 -0.01 20.74 -15.88
N LEU A 266 0.71 19.77 -16.43
CA LEU A 266 1.79 19.08 -15.73
C LEU A 266 2.96 20.03 -15.40
N LEU A 267 3.43 20.82 -16.36
CA LEU A 267 4.53 21.77 -16.17
C LEU A 267 4.23 22.81 -15.09
N ARG A 268 3.00 23.33 -15.07
CA ARG A 268 2.54 24.25 -14.02
C ARG A 268 2.42 23.58 -12.66
N SER A 269 1.98 22.32 -12.60
CA SER A 269 1.92 21.57 -11.34
C SER A 269 3.32 21.37 -10.74
N LEU A 270 4.33 21.08 -11.56
CA LEU A 270 5.71 20.96 -11.10
C LEU A 270 6.25 22.26 -10.49
N ARG A 271 5.79 23.43 -10.95
CA ARG A 271 6.10 24.73 -10.32
C ARG A 271 5.25 25.04 -9.08
N GLY A 272 4.30 24.18 -8.74
CA GLY A 272 3.35 24.42 -7.66
C GLY A 272 2.16 25.33 -8.03
N GLU A 273 1.98 25.67 -9.31
CA GLU A 273 0.84 26.48 -9.79
C GLU A 273 -0.43 25.62 -9.94
N ASN A 274 -0.81 24.87 -8.90
CA ASN A 274 -1.83 23.82 -8.95
C ASN A 274 -3.22 24.32 -9.42
N ILE A 275 -3.60 25.57 -9.12
CA ILE A 275 -4.86 26.16 -9.57
C ILE A 275 -4.89 26.29 -11.10
N ARG A 276 -3.82 26.84 -11.70
CA ARG A 276 -3.71 26.98 -13.16
C ARG A 276 -3.51 25.62 -13.83
N ALA A 277 -2.72 24.76 -13.21
CA ALA A 277 -2.50 23.39 -13.67
C ALA A 277 -3.83 22.64 -13.83
N ARG A 278 -4.67 22.70 -12.79
CA ARG A 278 -6.00 22.11 -12.80
C ARG A 278 -6.88 22.69 -13.90
N ALA A 279 -6.95 24.01 -14.04
CA ALA A 279 -7.79 24.64 -15.06
C ALA A 279 -7.43 24.17 -16.48
N HIS A 280 -6.14 24.08 -16.82
CA HIS A 280 -5.71 23.56 -18.12
C HIS A 280 -6.08 22.08 -18.31
N LEU A 281 -5.92 21.27 -17.26
CA LEU A 281 -6.26 19.84 -17.33
C LEU A 281 -7.78 19.60 -17.46
N GLU A 282 -8.61 20.38 -16.77
CA GLU A 282 -10.08 20.31 -16.89
C GLU A 282 -10.54 20.73 -18.29
N GLU A 283 -9.94 21.78 -18.87
CA GLU A 283 -10.20 22.19 -20.26
C GLU A 283 -9.77 21.09 -21.26
N SER A 284 -8.60 20.49 -21.05
CA SER A 284 -8.12 19.35 -21.84
C SER A 284 -9.09 18.17 -21.78
N LEU A 285 -9.53 17.81 -20.57
CA LEU A 285 -10.45 16.70 -20.32
C LEU A 285 -11.78 16.91 -21.06
N ALA A 286 -12.37 18.10 -20.95
CA ALA A 286 -13.63 18.44 -21.63
C ALA A 286 -13.52 18.32 -23.16
N ILE A 287 -12.38 18.73 -23.74
CA ILE A 287 -12.14 18.56 -25.18
C ILE A 287 -12.08 17.08 -25.55
N LEU A 288 -11.30 16.27 -24.81
CA LEU A 288 -11.12 14.84 -25.10
C LEU A 288 -12.42 14.05 -24.93
N GLU A 289 -13.24 14.36 -23.94
CA GLU A 289 -14.57 13.78 -23.76
C GLU A 289 -15.48 14.09 -24.95
N SER A 290 -15.44 15.32 -25.46
CA SER A 290 -16.22 15.69 -26.66
C SER A 290 -15.74 14.99 -27.95
N LEU A 291 -14.51 14.47 -27.96
CA LEU A 291 -13.91 13.75 -29.09
C LEU A 291 -14.02 12.23 -28.95
N GLY A 292 -14.37 11.70 -27.78
CA GLY A 292 -14.38 10.25 -27.51
C GLY A 292 -12.97 9.64 -27.42
N GLU A 293 -11.96 10.41 -27.02
CA GLU A 293 -10.54 10.02 -27.00
C GLU A 293 -10.11 9.38 -25.66
N TRP A 294 -10.50 8.12 -25.42
CA TRP A 294 -10.31 7.41 -24.15
C TRP A 294 -8.85 7.31 -23.67
N ARG A 295 -7.92 7.01 -24.59
CA ARG A 295 -6.49 6.83 -24.24
C ARG A 295 -5.88 8.11 -23.68
N ARG A 296 -6.16 9.26 -24.31
CA ARG A 296 -5.65 10.56 -23.83
C ARG A 296 -6.40 11.04 -22.60
N ARG A 297 -7.71 10.74 -22.50
CA ARG A 297 -8.53 11.02 -21.32
C ARG A 297 -7.93 10.40 -20.07
N ALA A 298 -7.51 9.13 -20.14
CA ALA A 298 -6.88 8.43 -19.02
C ALA A 298 -5.63 9.17 -18.51
N VAL A 299 -4.78 9.67 -19.40
CA VAL A 299 -3.57 10.44 -19.05
C VAL A 299 -3.92 11.74 -18.32
N VAL A 300 -4.93 12.47 -18.82
CA VAL A 300 -5.36 13.75 -18.21
C VAL A 300 -5.97 13.51 -16.83
N LEU A 301 -6.79 12.47 -16.66
CA LEU A 301 -7.36 12.08 -15.37
C LEU A 301 -6.27 11.72 -14.35
N ASN A 302 -5.24 10.99 -14.78
CA ASN A 302 -4.09 10.68 -13.92
C ASN A 302 -3.32 11.95 -13.50
N ASN A 303 -3.14 12.91 -14.41
CA ASN A 303 -2.48 14.18 -14.08
C ASN A 303 -3.34 15.02 -13.12
N LEU A 304 -4.67 15.04 -13.30
CA LEU A 304 -5.59 15.68 -12.36
C LEU A 304 -5.51 15.03 -10.98
N SER A 305 -5.43 13.70 -10.92
CA SER A 305 -5.24 12.95 -9.65
C SER A 305 -3.96 13.40 -8.94
N LEU A 306 -2.83 13.53 -9.66
CA LEU A 306 -1.59 14.03 -9.10
C LEU A 306 -1.72 15.47 -8.58
N VAL A 307 -2.36 16.37 -9.33
CA VAL A 307 -2.59 17.76 -8.91
C VAL A 307 -3.50 17.82 -7.68
N ALA A 308 -4.55 17.00 -7.62
CA ALA A 308 -5.41 16.91 -6.45
C ALA A 308 -4.64 16.42 -5.22
N TYR A 309 -3.79 15.38 -5.39
CA TYR A 309 -2.94 14.83 -4.34
C TYR A 309 -1.95 15.86 -3.79
N THR A 310 -1.22 16.57 -4.64
CA THR A 310 -0.27 17.61 -4.21
C THR A 310 -0.95 18.85 -3.63
N SER A 311 -2.25 19.04 -3.90
CA SER A 311 -3.11 20.05 -3.25
C SER A 311 -3.74 19.56 -1.94
N GLY A 312 -3.48 18.32 -1.49
CA GLY A 312 -4.05 17.77 -0.25
C GLY A 312 -5.49 17.25 -0.36
N ARG A 313 -6.08 17.24 -1.57
CA ARG A 313 -7.44 16.74 -1.82
C ARG A 313 -7.43 15.25 -2.13
N TYR A 314 -7.20 14.42 -1.11
CA TYR A 314 -6.92 12.99 -1.29
C TYR A 314 -8.12 12.16 -1.77
N GLU A 315 -9.34 12.44 -1.30
CA GLU A 315 -10.58 11.82 -1.81
C GLU A 315 -10.76 12.09 -3.30
N GLU A 316 -10.59 13.35 -3.71
CA GLU A 316 -10.67 13.73 -5.11
C GLU A 316 -9.57 13.07 -5.95
N ALA A 317 -8.34 13.00 -5.42
CA ALA A 317 -7.23 12.34 -6.07
C ALA A 317 -7.50 10.85 -6.30
N LEU A 318 -8.12 10.17 -5.33
CA LEU A 318 -8.55 8.78 -5.44
C LEU A 318 -9.60 8.61 -6.54
N HIS A 319 -10.66 9.42 -6.51
CA HIS A 319 -11.72 9.38 -7.52
C HIS A 319 -11.17 9.59 -8.95
N LEU A 320 -10.25 10.54 -9.13
CA LEU A 320 -9.61 10.81 -10.43
C LEU A 320 -8.68 9.67 -10.87
N ALA A 321 -7.99 9.01 -9.93
CA ALA A 321 -7.16 7.84 -10.24
C ALA A 321 -8.03 6.64 -10.68
N ASP A 322 -9.15 6.40 -10.00
CA ASP A 322 -10.10 5.34 -10.36
C ASP A 322 -10.72 5.62 -11.73
N ALA A 323 -11.16 6.86 -12.00
CA ALA A 323 -11.65 7.25 -13.33
C ALA A 323 -10.59 7.07 -14.43
N SER A 324 -9.31 7.32 -14.13
CA SER A 324 -8.21 7.05 -15.06
C SER A 324 -8.05 5.56 -15.35
N LEU A 325 -8.18 4.69 -14.33
CA LEU A 325 -8.13 3.24 -14.49
C LEU A 325 -9.30 2.70 -15.33
N GLU A 326 -10.50 3.26 -15.15
CA GLU A 326 -11.66 2.94 -15.97
C GLU A 326 -11.42 3.32 -17.44
N ALA A 327 -10.93 4.54 -17.70
CA ALA A 327 -10.60 4.99 -19.05
C ALA A 327 -9.50 4.13 -19.72
N CYS A 328 -8.53 3.63 -18.94
CA CYS A 328 -7.54 2.66 -19.44
C CYS A 328 -8.15 1.28 -19.76
N ALA A 329 -9.15 0.83 -19.00
CA ALA A 329 -9.82 -0.45 -19.26
C ALA A 329 -10.57 -0.43 -20.60
N GLU A 330 -11.13 0.72 -20.97
CA GLU A 330 -11.82 0.93 -22.26
C GLU A 330 -10.87 1.00 -23.47
N SER A 331 -9.57 1.29 -23.26
CA SER A 331 -8.61 1.40 -24.36
C SER A 331 -7.93 0.08 -24.75
N GLU A 332 -8.28 -1.05 -24.12
CA GLU A 332 -7.71 -2.41 -24.32
C GLU A 332 -6.18 -2.54 -24.19
N THR A 333 -5.47 -1.48 -23.76
CA THR A 333 -4.02 -1.44 -23.63
C THR A 333 -3.59 -1.56 -22.17
N GLN A 334 -2.73 -2.53 -21.86
CA GLN A 334 -2.07 -2.62 -20.54
C GLN A 334 -1.01 -1.53 -20.33
N GLU A 335 -0.51 -0.92 -21.43
CA GLU A 335 0.40 0.22 -21.40
C GLU A 335 -0.29 1.44 -20.78
N GLY A 336 0.28 1.97 -19.70
CA GLY A 336 -0.22 3.16 -19.01
C GLY A 336 -1.02 2.89 -17.73
N LEU A 337 -1.23 1.63 -17.33
CA LEU A 337 -1.92 1.28 -16.09
C LEU A 337 -1.10 1.55 -14.81
N ALA A 338 0.23 1.55 -14.89
CA ALA A 338 1.09 1.66 -13.71
C ALA A 338 0.92 3.02 -12.99
N LYS A 339 0.94 4.14 -13.73
CA LYS A 339 0.86 5.49 -13.13
C LYS A 339 -0.46 5.77 -12.40
N PRO A 340 -1.65 5.42 -12.95
CA PRO A 340 -2.90 5.53 -12.22
C PRO A 340 -2.95 4.65 -10.97
N LEU A 341 -2.40 3.43 -11.02
CA LEU A 341 -2.31 2.55 -9.84
C LEU A 341 -1.40 3.12 -8.75
N ILE A 342 -0.28 3.74 -9.12
CA ILE A 342 0.64 4.42 -8.19
C ILE A 342 -0.07 5.61 -7.54
N ASN A 343 -0.74 6.46 -8.31
CA ASN A 343 -1.45 7.62 -7.76
C ASN A 343 -2.65 7.21 -6.89
N ARG A 344 -3.35 6.14 -7.27
CA ARG A 344 -4.36 5.50 -6.43
C ARG A 344 -3.77 5.04 -5.10
N ALA A 345 -2.64 4.33 -5.12
CA ALA A 345 -1.95 3.87 -3.90
C ALA A 345 -1.56 5.05 -2.99
N ARG A 346 -1.01 6.14 -3.56
CA ARG A 346 -0.67 7.36 -2.82
C ARG A 346 -1.88 7.98 -2.12
N ALA A 347 -2.99 8.15 -2.85
CA ALA A 347 -4.22 8.71 -2.28
C ALA A 347 -4.78 7.82 -1.15
N LEU A 348 -4.82 6.51 -1.36
CA LEU A 348 -5.28 5.54 -0.35
C LEU A 348 -4.40 5.54 0.91
N LEU A 349 -3.07 5.66 0.76
CA LEU A 349 -2.16 5.81 1.90
C LEU A 349 -2.46 7.07 2.71
N SER A 350 -2.70 8.20 2.05
CA SER A 350 -3.06 9.46 2.71
C SER A 350 -4.42 9.40 3.41
N LEU A 351 -5.34 8.56 2.92
CA LEU A 351 -6.65 8.27 3.54
C LEU A 351 -6.60 7.13 4.58
N SER A 352 -5.41 6.62 4.92
CA SER A 352 -5.21 5.48 5.83
C SER A 352 -5.92 4.17 5.41
N ARG A 353 -6.22 3.99 4.11
CA ARG A 353 -6.82 2.79 3.53
C ARG A 353 -5.73 1.80 3.08
N PHE A 354 -5.05 1.21 4.06
CA PHE A 354 -3.78 0.49 3.86
C PHE A 354 -3.88 -0.77 2.99
N GLU A 355 -4.95 -1.57 3.14
CA GLU A 355 -5.12 -2.81 2.35
C GLU A 355 -5.31 -2.50 0.85
N ASP A 356 -6.20 -1.56 0.54
CA ASP A 356 -6.43 -1.12 -0.84
C ASP A 356 -5.17 -0.47 -1.44
N ALA A 357 -4.41 0.26 -0.61
CA ALA A 357 -3.14 0.86 -1.02
C ALA A 357 -2.10 -0.19 -1.38
N GLU A 358 -1.96 -1.24 -0.56
CA GLU A 358 -1.06 -2.36 -0.82
C GLU A 358 -1.44 -3.09 -2.12
N GLU A 359 -2.72 -3.39 -2.32
CA GLU A 359 -3.21 -4.04 -3.53
C GLU A 359 -2.84 -3.21 -4.77
N SER A 360 -3.06 -1.89 -4.70
CA SER A 360 -2.79 -0.95 -5.79
C SER A 360 -1.29 -0.88 -6.11
N ALA A 361 -0.44 -0.74 -5.08
CA ALA A 361 1.00 -0.65 -5.23
C ALA A 361 1.59 -1.96 -5.80
N ARG A 362 1.15 -3.13 -5.30
CA ARG A 362 1.60 -4.44 -5.84
C ARG A 362 1.10 -4.68 -7.26
N ARG A 363 -0.09 -4.19 -7.62
CA ARG A 363 -0.59 -4.26 -8.99
C ARG A 363 0.20 -3.32 -9.91
N ALA A 364 0.59 -2.14 -9.44
CA ALA A 364 1.47 -1.23 -10.17
C ALA A 364 2.84 -1.88 -10.42
N GLU A 365 3.44 -2.48 -9.40
CA GLU A 365 4.72 -3.18 -9.49
C GLU A 365 4.70 -4.30 -10.55
N ARG A 366 3.69 -5.19 -10.51
CA ARG A 366 3.52 -6.25 -11.53
C ARG A 366 3.31 -5.69 -12.94
N THR A 367 2.67 -4.53 -13.05
CA THR A 367 2.44 -3.87 -14.34
C THR A 367 3.75 -3.30 -14.88
N ALA A 368 4.50 -2.58 -14.03
CA ALA A 368 5.81 -2.05 -14.33
C ALA A 368 6.83 -3.16 -14.63
N GLU A 369 6.66 -4.34 -14.02
CA GLU A 369 7.47 -5.51 -14.32
C GLU A 369 7.31 -5.96 -15.76
N LYS A 370 6.05 -6.13 -16.18
CA LYS A 370 5.67 -6.55 -17.54
C LYS A 370 6.07 -5.54 -18.61
N THR A 371 5.98 -4.25 -18.31
CA THR A 371 6.36 -3.18 -19.26
C THR A 371 7.86 -2.88 -19.26
N GLY A 372 8.62 -3.42 -18.31
CA GLY A 372 10.06 -3.14 -18.17
C GLY A 372 10.38 -1.72 -17.70
N SER A 373 9.40 -0.98 -17.16
CA SER A 373 9.56 0.41 -16.70
C SER A 373 10.26 0.46 -15.34
N THR A 374 11.53 0.90 -15.32
CA THR A 374 12.30 1.06 -14.06
C THR A 374 11.77 2.20 -13.20
N GLU A 375 11.31 3.30 -13.83
CA GLU A 375 10.67 4.44 -13.15
C GLU A 375 9.43 4.00 -12.39
N ASP A 376 8.50 3.30 -13.04
CA ASP A 376 7.25 2.87 -12.41
C ASP A 376 7.50 1.80 -11.32
N ARG A 377 8.54 0.96 -11.47
CA ARG A 377 8.96 0.02 -10.42
C ARG A 377 9.47 0.76 -9.18
N ALA A 378 10.31 1.77 -9.37
CA ALA A 378 10.80 2.60 -8.28
C ALA A 378 9.64 3.30 -7.55
N GLU A 379 8.68 3.87 -8.29
CA GLU A 379 7.52 4.53 -7.67
C GLU A 379 6.57 3.58 -6.94
N ALA A 380 6.36 2.37 -7.46
CA ALA A 380 5.58 1.35 -6.75
C ALA A 380 6.27 0.92 -5.45
N ALA A 381 7.59 0.72 -5.47
CA ALA A 381 8.38 0.40 -4.28
C ALA A 381 8.36 1.54 -3.25
N LEU A 382 8.40 2.81 -3.67
CA LEU A 382 8.23 3.97 -2.77
C LEU A 382 6.86 3.97 -2.07
N CYS A 383 5.79 3.57 -2.77
CA CYS A 383 4.47 3.44 -2.14
C CYS A 383 4.44 2.32 -1.09
N LEU A 384 5.06 1.17 -1.38
CA LEU A 384 5.19 0.07 -0.42
C LEU A 384 6.07 0.44 0.79
N ALA A 385 7.13 1.24 0.56
CA ALA A 385 7.96 1.77 1.64
C ALA A 385 7.16 2.72 2.55
N ALA A 386 6.39 3.64 1.96
CA ALA A 386 5.51 4.53 2.69
C ALA A 386 4.41 3.78 3.47
N LEU A 387 3.87 2.69 2.90
CA LEU A 387 2.94 1.79 3.57
C LEU A 387 3.56 1.14 4.82
N GLY A 388 4.75 0.55 4.69
CA GLY A 388 5.47 -0.06 5.82
C GLY A 388 5.73 0.95 6.94
N LEU A 389 6.14 2.17 6.58
CA LEU A 389 6.30 3.27 7.53
C LEU A 389 5.00 3.62 8.26
N ALA A 390 3.87 3.67 7.54
CA ALA A 390 2.57 3.97 8.14
C ALA A 390 2.09 2.85 9.08
N GLN A 391 2.40 1.59 8.77
CA GLN A 391 2.09 0.42 9.58
C GLN A 391 3.10 0.15 10.70
N SER A 392 4.14 0.98 10.83
CA SER A 392 5.27 0.80 11.74
C SER A 392 6.09 -0.49 11.51
N ASP A 393 6.02 -1.06 10.31
CA ASP A 393 6.91 -2.13 9.85
C ASP A 393 8.18 -1.52 9.23
N LEU A 394 9.11 -1.15 10.11
CA LEU A 394 10.35 -0.46 9.72
C LEU A 394 11.30 -1.34 8.90
N GLU A 395 11.20 -2.67 9.00
CA GLU A 395 12.01 -3.58 8.19
C GLU A 395 11.50 -3.64 6.76
N ALA A 396 10.20 -3.91 6.57
CA ALA A 396 9.60 -3.90 5.24
C ALA A 396 9.73 -2.54 4.56
N ALA A 397 9.55 -1.45 5.32
CA ALA A 397 9.75 -0.10 4.82
C ALA A 397 11.19 0.12 4.30
N LEU A 398 12.20 -0.36 5.04
CA LEU A 398 13.61 -0.20 4.66
C LEU A 398 13.98 -1.06 3.45
N THR A 399 13.45 -2.28 3.37
CA THR A 399 13.60 -3.15 2.19
C THR A 399 13.07 -2.47 0.94
N HIS A 400 11.82 -2.00 0.95
CA HIS A 400 11.22 -1.34 -0.21
C HIS A 400 11.88 0.01 -0.54
N THR A 401 12.37 0.74 0.46
CA THR A 401 13.16 1.96 0.23
C THR A 401 14.48 1.65 -0.49
N THR A 402 15.13 0.55 -0.11
CA THR A 402 16.38 0.09 -0.74
C THR A 402 16.13 -0.38 -2.18
N GLU A 403 15.05 -1.13 -2.42
CA GLU A 403 14.62 -1.54 -3.76
C GLU A 403 14.34 -0.32 -4.65
N ALA A 404 13.59 0.67 -4.13
CA ALA A 404 13.33 1.91 -4.85
C ALA A 404 14.62 2.65 -5.24
N ALA A 405 15.58 2.75 -4.31
CA ALA A 405 16.88 3.37 -4.57
C ALA A 405 17.70 2.61 -5.62
N GLN A 406 17.64 1.28 -5.62
CA GLN A 406 18.30 0.44 -6.63
C GLN A 406 17.70 0.63 -8.02
N PHE A 407 16.37 0.67 -8.14
CA PHE A 407 15.72 0.94 -9.42
C PHE A 407 15.94 2.37 -9.91
N ALA A 408 16.06 3.34 -9.00
CA ALA A 408 16.29 4.73 -9.35
C ALA A 408 17.69 4.99 -9.92
N GLY A 409 18.74 4.43 -9.30
CA GLY A 409 20.12 4.67 -9.70
C GLY A 409 20.50 6.16 -9.70
N GLU A 410 21.39 6.57 -10.62
CA GLU A 410 21.72 7.98 -10.85
C GLU A 410 20.79 8.67 -11.86
N GLU A 411 20.05 7.88 -12.66
CA GLU A 411 19.24 8.37 -13.78
C GLU A 411 17.88 8.92 -13.34
N LEU A 412 17.39 8.55 -12.14
CA LEU A 412 16.09 8.96 -11.59
C LEU A 412 16.25 9.75 -10.28
N PRO A 413 16.71 11.02 -10.34
CA PRO A 413 17.03 11.83 -9.16
C PRO A 413 15.83 12.11 -8.26
N ARG A 414 14.61 12.15 -8.81
CA ARG A 414 13.38 12.38 -8.04
C ARG A 414 13.05 11.20 -7.14
N GLN A 415 13.03 9.99 -7.70
CA GLN A 415 12.75 8.76 -6.97
C GLN A 415 13.85 8.46 -5.94
N ARG A 416 15.11 8.75 -6.28
CA ARG A 416 16.22 8.71 -5.31
C ARG A 416 16.02 9.68 -4.15
N ALA A 417 15.60 10.91 -4.41
CA ALA A 417 15.33 11.89 -3.36
C ALA A 417 14.21 11.43 -2.41
N GLU A 418 13.13 10.84 -2.95
CA GLU A 418 12.06 10.31 -2.11
C GLU A 418 12.51 9.09 -1.30
N ALA A 419 13.33 8.20 -1.87
CA ALA A 419 13.89 7.06 -1.13
C ALA A 419 14.73 7.55 0.06
N LEU A 420 15.61 8.54 -0.13
CA LEU A 420 16.38 9.15 0.96
C LEU A 420 15.50 9.74 2.05
N ARG A 421 14.41 10.42 1.68
CA ARG A 421 13.46 11.00 2.62
C ARG A 421 12.69 9.94 3.41
N LEU A 422 12.22 8.88 2.76
CA LEU A 422 11.56 7.76 3.44
C LEU A 422 12.55 7.04 4.37
N GLU A 423 13.79 6.80 3.93
CA GLU A 423 14.84 6.24 4.78
C GLU A 423 15.04 7.12 6.01
N ALA A 424 15.19 8.44 5.84
CA ALA A 424 15.34 9.34 6.98
C ALA A 424 14.20 9.24 8.00
N ARG A 425 12.95 9.10 7.54
CA ARG A 425 11.79 8.87 8.44
C ARG A 425 11.91 7.54 9.18
N ILE A 426 12.41 6.48 8.54
CA ILE A 426 12.70 5.19 9.18
C ILE A 426 13.79 5.35 10.24
N ARG A 427 14.88 6.07 9.91
CA ARG A 427 16.02 6.32 10.79
C ARG A 427 15.62 7.11 12.03
N SER A 428 14.83 8.17 11.88
CA SER A 428 14.32 8.93 13.02
C SER A 428 13.42 8.09 13.94
N ARG A 429 12.62 7.15 13.39
CA ARG A 429 11.85 6.19 14.21
C ARG A 429 12.71 5.17 14.96
N ARG A 430 13.99 5.05 14.62
CA ARG A 430 15.00 4.22 15.30
C ARG A 430 15.93 5.05 16.21
N ASP A 431 15.56 6.30 16.50
CA ASP A 431 16.36 7.26 17.28
C ASP A 431 17.75 7.58 16.64
N GLU A 432 17.88 7.40 15.33
CA GLU A 432 19.08 7.72 14.54
C GLU A 432 19.00 9.15 13.93
N ASP A 433 18.71 10.15 14.77
CA ASP A 433 18.33 11.51 14.33
C ASP A 433 19.44 12.29 13.60
N GLU A 434 20.72 12.01 13.86
CA GLU A 434 21.83 12.58 13.09
C GLU A 434 21.80 12.13 11.64
N LEU A 435 21.72 10.82 11.42
CA LEU A 435 21.65 10.23 10.10
C LEU A 435 20.36 10.64 9.37
N ALA A 436 19.23 10.69 10.08
CA ALA A 436 17.97 11.17 9.52
C ALA A 436 18.08 12.61 8.98
N ARG A 437 18.78 13.50 9.70
CA ARG A 437 19.01 14.88 9.24
C ARG A 437 19.87 14.93 7.98
N ASP A 438 20.97 14.20 7.95
CA ASP A 438 21.87 14.19 6.79
C ASP A 438 21.17 13.69 5.52
N LEU A 439 20.39 12.61 5.64
CA LEU A 439 19.59 12.06 4.53
C LEU A 439 18.52 13.05 4.04
N LEU A 440 17.85 13.76 4.96
CA LEU A 440 16.85 14.78 4.59
C LEU A 440 17.48 15.99 3.91
N LEU A 441 18.68 16.42 4.32
CA LEU A 441 19.41 17.49 3.65
C LEU A 441 19.85 17.10 2.23
N GLU A 442 20.30 15.86 2.03
CA GLU A 442 20.61 15.34 0.69
C GLU A 442 19.35 15.29 -0.19
N SER A 443 18.24 14.79 0.36
CA SER A 443 16.94 14.76 -0.33
C SER A 443 16.45 16.16 -0.70
N GLU A 444 16.52 17.12 0.23
CA GLU A 444 16.14 18.52 -0.01
C GLU A 444 17.00 19.17 -1.10
N ALA A 445 18.30 18.89 -1.14
CA ALA A 445 19.21 19.39 -2.16
C ALA A 445 18.90 18.83 -3.56
N LEU A 446 18.46 17.57 -3.66
CA LEU A 446 17.98 16.97 -4.90
C LEU A 446 16.68 17.65 -5.37
N TYR A 447 15.67 17.77 -4.50
CA TYR A 447 14.41 18.42 -4.86
C TYR A 447 14.56 19.90 -5.20
N SER A 448 15.52 20.60 -4.58
CA SER A 448 15.87 21.98 -4.92
C SER A 448 16.43 22.10 -6.34
N ARG A 449 17.28 21.16 -6.77
CA ARG A 449 17.79 21.12 -8.15
C ARG A 449 16.71 20.78 -9.18
N LEU A 450 15.72 19.98 -8.77
CA LEU A 450 14.56 19.61 -9.60
C LEU A 450 13.46 20.67 -9.64
N ALA A 451 13.62 21.78 -8.90
CA ALA A 451 12.60 22.80 -8.73
C ALA A 451 11.23 22.21 -8.29
N ASP A 452 11.23 21.23 -7.37
CA ASP A 452 10.03 20.58 -6.84
C ASP A 452 9.66 21.18 -5.46
N PRO A 453 8.81 22.22 -5.39
CA PRO A 453 8.47 22.90 -4.14
C PRO A 453 7.68 22.03 -3.18
N TYR A 454 6.89 21.07 -3.67
CA TYR A 454 6.04 20.22 -2.83
C TYR A 454 6.89 19.25 -2.01
N HIS A 455 7.78 18.49 -2.66
CA HIS A 455 8.63 17.55 -1.94
C HIS A 455 9.69 18.27 -1.10
N ARG A 456 10.16 19.45 -1.53
CA ARG A 456 11.01 20.31 -0.69
C ARG A 456 10.30 20.73 0.61
N ALA A 457 9.04 21.14 0.52
CA ALA A 457 8.24 21.48 1.71
C ALA A 457 8.08 20.27 2.64
N LEU A 458 7.89 19.08 2.08
CA LEU A 458 7.82 17.85 2.86
C LEU A 458 9.15 17.52 3.55
N CYS A 459 10.30 17.69 2.89
CA CYS A 459 11.62 17.55 3.54
C CYS A 459 11.77 18.54 4.71
N GLY A 460 11.37 19.80 4.51
CA GLY A 460 11.39 20.82 5.57
C GLY A 460 10.52 20.45 6.77
N ALA A 461 9.32 19.92 6.52
CA ALA A 461 8.43 19.45 7.58
C ALA A 461 8.99 18.22 8.32
N ASP A 462 9.58 17.26 7.59
CA ASP A 462 10.25 16.10 8.19
C ASP A 462 11.47 16.51 9.02
N LEU A 463 12.32 17.42 8.53
CA LEU A 463 13.44 17.99 9.30
C LEU A 463 12.96 18.68 10.57
N GLY A 464 11.88 19.45 10.48
CA GLY A 464 11.22 20.08 11.61
C GLY A 464 10.83 19.08 12.69
N ARG A 465 10.22 17.94 12.31
CA ARG A 465 9.87 16.86 13.23
C ARG A 465 11.08 16.18 13.87
N VAL A 466 12.16 15.95 13.10
CA VAL A 466 13.40 15.38 13.65
C VAL A 466 14.00 16.32 14.69
N PHE A 467 14.05 17.63 14.41
CA PHE A 467 14.52 18.62 15.38
C PHE A 467 13.62 18.70 16.63
N LEU A 468 12.30 18.58 16.49
CA LEU A 468 11.39 18.49 17.63
C LEU A 468 11.71 17.29 18.53
N GLY A 469 11.91 16.11 17.95
CA GLY A 469 12.31 14.90 18.69
C GLY A 469 13.62 15.07 19.45
N ALA A 470 14.61 15.70 18.81
CA ALA A 470 15.90 16.03 19.39
C ALA A 470 15.89 17.27 20.33
N ARG A 471 14.72 17.86 20.62
CA ARG A 471 14.54 19.08 21.43
C ARG A 471 15.26 20.33 20.90
N GLY A 472 15.57 20.37 19.61
CA GLY A 472 16.10 21.54 18.91
C GLY A 472 15.00 22.51 18.48
N PHE A 473 14.25 23.08 19.43
CA PHE A 473 13.01 23.81 19.16
C PHE A 473 13.15 25.01 18.20
N GLU A 474 14.21 25.81 18.29
CA GLU A 474 14.42 26.94 17.37
C GLU A 474 14.71 26.49 15.93
N ALA A 475 15.51 25.44 15.78
CA ALA A 475 15.82 24.84 14.49
C ALA A 475 14.56 24.20 13.87
N ALA A 476 13.75 23.52 14.70
CA ALA A 476 12.46 22.99 14.30
C ALA A 476 11.53 24.10 13.81
N ALA A 477 11.35 25.17 14.60
CA ALA A 477 10.49 26.29 14.24
C ALA A 477 10.91 26.95 12.92
N THR A 478 12.22 27.09 12.69
CA THR A 478 12.75 27.64 11.42
C THR A 478 12.34 26.76 10.22
N ARG A 479 12.58 25.45 10.30
CA ARG A 479 12.26 24.52 9.20
C ARG A 479 10.75 24.38 8.96
N LEU A 480 9.96 24.34 10.03
CA LEU A 480 8.50 24.22 9.93
C LEU A 480 7.86 25.48 9.37
N ARG A 481 8.38 26.67 9.69
CA ARG A 481 7.90 27.94 9.13
C ARG A 481 8.09 28.02 7.62
N GLU A 482 9.28 27.65 7.13
CA GLU A 482 9.55 27.58 5.69
C GLU A 482 8.62 26.59 4.98
N ALA A 483 8.37 25.42 5.59
CA ALA A 483 7.46 24.41 5.04
C ALA A 483 5.99 24.90 5.02
N VAL A 484 5.52 25.59 6.06
CA VAL A 484 4.17 26.20 6.10
C VAL A 484 3.98 27.19 4.96
N GLU A 485 4.95 28.08 4.72
CA GLU A 485 4.88 29.05 3.63
C GLU A 485 4.82 28.38 2.24
N LEU A 486 5.58 27.30 2.06
CA LEU A 486 5.55 26.54 0.81
C LEU A 486 4.20 25.84 0.62
N PHE A 487 3.66 25.16 1.63
CA PHE A 487 2.34 24.51 1.52
C PHE A 487 1.21 25.51 1.28
N ALA A 488 1.28 26.71 1.87
CA ALA A 488 0.35 27.80 1.58
C ALA A 488 0.40 28.24 0.11
N LYS A 489 1.61 28.41 -0.46
CA LYS A 489 1.78 28.74 -1.89
C LYS A 489 1.24 27.64 -2.81
N LEU A 490 1.33 26.39 -2.38
CA LEU A 490 0.86 25.22 -3.13
C LEU A 490 -0.65 24.97 -3.01
N GLY A 491 -1.33 25.68 -2.10
CA GLY A 491 -2.73 25.44 -1.77
C GLY A 491 -2.97 24.09 -1.10
N ASN A 492 -1.97 23.53 -0.42
CA ASN A 492 -2.10 22.26 0.30
C ASN A 492 -2.44 22.51 1.77
N GLU A 493 -3.73 22.73 2.04
CA GLU A 493 -4.20 23.08 3.39
C GLU A 493 -4.02 21.93 4.38
N THR A 494 -4.09 20.67 3.95
CA THR A 494 -3.87 19.50 4.81
C THR A 494 -2.45 19.44 5.37
N LYS A 495 -1.43 19.55 4.51
CA LYS A 495 -0.04 19.57 4.97
C LYS A 495 0.34 20.87 5.64
N ARG A 496 -0.26 21.99 5.24
CA ARG A 496 -0.11 23.27 5.96
C ARG A 496 -0.62 23.15 7.39
N PHE A 497 -1.81 22.59 7.60
CA PHE A 497 -2.41 22.36 8.92
C PHE A 497 -1.52 21.47 9.80
N GLU A 498 -1.12 20.29 9.30
CA GLU A 498 -0.23 19.37 10.03
C GLU A 498 1.09 20.05 10.44
N THR A 499 1.66 20.86 9.54
CA THR A 499 2.94 21.54 9.77
C THR A 499 2.79 22.72 10.74
N LEU A 500 1.66 23.45 10.69
CA LEU A 500 1.33 24.52 11.65
C LEU A 500 1.24 23.99 13.08
N LEU A 501 0.65 22.80 13.29
CA LEU A 501 0.63 22.18 14.62
C LEU A 501 2.03 21.88 15.16
N GLY A 502 2.91 21.35 14.31
CA GLY A 502 4.31 21.14 14.67
C GLY A 502 5.05 22.46 14.96
N LEU A 503 4.77 23.52 14.18
CA LEU A 503 5.36 24.84 14.38
C LEU A 503 4.90 25.44 15.71
N ALA A 504 3.61 25.33 16.03
CA ALA A 504 3.05 25.76 17.31
C ALA A 504 3.72 25.02 18.48
N GLU A 505 3.91 23.70 18.35
CA GLU A 505 4.62 22.89 19.35
C GLU A 505 6.09 23.32 19.51
N ALA A 506 6.79 23.61 18.41
CA ALA A 506 8.16 24.10 18.46
C ALA A 506 8.26 25.47 19.14
N GLU A 507 7.40 26.41 18.76
CA GLU A 507 7.40 27.78 19.29
C GLU A 507 6.93 27.83 20.75
N TYR A 508 6.06 26.92 21.19
CA TYR A 508 5.54 26.91 22.56
C TYR A 508 6.67 26.78 23.60
N ALA A 509 7.77 26.10 23.25
CA ALA A 509 8.91 25.89 24.14
C ALA A 509 9.69 27.17 24.49
N PHE A 510 9.63 28.23 23.66
CA PHE A 510 10.43 29.44 23.86
C PHE A 510 9.69 30.76 23.57
N ASN A 511 8.54 30.70 22.90
CA ASN A 511 7.69 31.84 22.56
C ASN A 511 6.19 31.44 22.58
N PRO A 512 5.57 31.27 23.77
CA PRO A 512 4.19 30.84 23.90
C PRO A 512 3.16 31.76 23.22
N SER A 513 3.45 33.07 23.11
CA SER A 513 2.55 34.01 22.41
C SER A 513 2.52 33.78 20.91
N GLU A 514 3.68 33.46 20.30
CA GLU A 514 3.72 33.14 18.88
C GLU A 514 3.07 31.78 18.62
N ALA A 515 3.31 30.79 19.50
CA ALA A 515 2.66 29.48 19.43
C ALA A 515 1.12 29.58 19.44
N GLU A 516 0.58 30.49 20.25
CA GLU A 516 -0.86 30.76 20.28
C GLU A 516 -1.37 31.31 18.95
N ALA A 517 -0.64 32.25 18.32
CA ALA A 517 -0.97 32.72 16.97
C ALA A 517 -0.94 31.57 15.94
N ARG A 518 -0.02 30.61 16.06
CA ARG A 518 0.02 29.42 15.18
C ARG A 518 -1.17 28.49 15.39
N PHE A 519 -1.68 28.36 16.62
CA PHE A 519 -2.92 27.60 16.87
C PHE A 519 -4.14 28.31 16.28
N GLU A 520 -4.19 29.64 16.33
CA GLU A 520 -5.23 30.42 15.65
C GLU A 520 -5.17 30.24 14.13
N ASP A 521 -3.98 30.34 13.52
CA ASP A 521 -3.75 30.07 12.10
C ASP A 521 -4.23 28.66 11.71
N ALA A 522 -3.86 27.64 12.50
CA ALA A 522 -4.27 26.25 12.26
C ALA A 522 -5.80 26.07 12.38
N THR A 523 -6.43 26.76 13.32
CA THR A 523 -7.89 26.76 13.50
C THR A 523 -8.60 27.43 12.33
N GLU A 524 -8.04 28.52 11.79
CA GLU A 524 -8.58 29.18 10.60
C GLU A 524 -8.50 28.27 9.38
N VAL A 525 -7.34 27.62 9.16
CA VAL A 525 -7.17 26.63 8.08
C VAL A 525 -8.20 25.51 8.20
N ALA A 526 -8.37 24.93 9.38
CA ALA A 526 -9.37 23.88 9.64
C ALA A 526 -10.81 24.35 9.35
N ARG A 527 -11.15 25.59 9.70
CA ARG A 527 -12.48 26.17 9.44
C ARG A 527 -12.71 26.39 7.95
N LEU A 528 -11.71 26.88 7.22
CA LEU A 528 -11.80 27.10 5.77
C LEU A 528 -11.88 25.78 4.99
N ALA A 529 -11.27 24.72 5.52
CA ALA A 529 -11.33 23.37 4.95
C ALA A 529 -12.64 22.61 5.31
N ASP A 530 -13.48 23.15 6.20
CA ASP A 530 -14.67 22.48 6.76
C ASP A 530 -14.35 21.15 7.46
N GLU A 531 -13.22 21.09 8.18
CA GLU A 531 -12.70 19.89 8.84
C GLU A 531 -12.82 20.02 10.38
N PRO A 532 -13.93 19.59 11.00
CA PRO A 532 -14.16 19.77 12.44
C PRO A 532 -13.18 18.95 13.31
N ASP A 533 -12.70 17.82 12.80
CA ASP A 533 -11.72 16.97 13.50
C ASP A 533 -10.36 17.65 13.65
N TRP A 534 -10.00 18.53 12.72
CA TRP A 534 -8.77 19.32 12.78
C TRP A 534 -8.85 20.36 13.90
N ILE A 535 -10.00 21.01 14.07
CA ILE A 535 -10.23 21.92 15.21
C ILE A 535 -10.08 21.16 16.53
N ALA A 536 -10.67 19.97 16.63
CA ALA A 536 -10.49 19.13 17.82
C ALA A 536 -9.03 18.72 18.03
N GLN A 537 -8.26 18.51 16.96
CA GLN A 537 -6.83 18.21 17.04
C GLN A 537 -6.01 19.40 17.56
N VAL A 538 -6.31 20.63 17.11
CA VAL A 538 -5.68 21.86 17.64
C VAL A 538 -5.88 21.93 19.15
N GLU A 539 -7.12 21.79 19.61
CA GLU A 539 -7.45 21.87 21.04
C GLU A 539 -6.78 20.74 21.84
N ARG A 540 -6.67 19.53 21.28
CA ARG A 540 -5.92 18.44 21.93
C ARG A 540 -4.44 18.75 22.09
N VAL A 541 -3.79 19.25 21.04
CA VAL A 541 -2.35 19.60 21.06
C VAL A 541 -2.11 20.77 22.02
N ARG A 542 -2.95 21.81 21.93
CA ARG A 542 -2.91 22.97 22.81
C ARG A 542 -3.10 22.58 24.28
N ALA A 543 -4.10 21.75 24.59
CA ALA A 543 -4.32 21.26 25.94
C ALA A 543 -3.18 20.34 26.43
N ARG A 544 -2.55 19.56 25.56
CA ARG A 544 -1.38 18.74 25.90
C ARG A 544 -0.19 19.60 26.31
N LEU A 545 0.04 20.71 25.61
CA LEU A 545 1.14 21.66 25.88
C LEU A 545 0.83 22.59 27.05
N ALA A 546 -0.45 22.94 27.26
CA ALA A 546 -0.92 23.74 28.39
C ALA A 546 -1.06 22.95 29.69
N ARG A 547 -1.09 21.62 29.63
CA ARG A 547 -0.84 20.81 30.83
C ARG A 547 0.56 21.15 31.31
N PRO A 548 0.76 21.45 32.59
CA PRO A 548 2.09 21.64 33.11
C PRO A 548 2.91 20.38 32.78
N GLU A 549 3.84 20.50 31.85
CA GLU A 549 4.97 19.60 31.81
C GLU A 549 5.58 19.62 33.22
N ALA A 550 6.27 18.55 33.60
CA ALA A 550 6.97 18.46 34.88
C ALA A 550 8.03 19.57 35.14
N GLY A 551 8.03 20.65 34.34
CA GLY A 551 8.72 21.92 34.52
C GLY A 551 7.94 23.02 35.29
N GLU A 552 6.63 22.92 35.56
CA GLU A 552 5.96 23.85 36.52
C GLU A 552 6.17 23.45 38.01
N VAL A 553 7.19 22.62 38.28
CA VAL A 553 7.62 22.27 39.64
C VAL A 553 8.40 23.41 40.33
N GLU A 554 8.62 24.54 39.64
CA GLU A 554 9.20 25.74 40.25
C GLU A 554 8.27 26.41 41.27
N SER A 555 7.00 26.06 41.37
CA SER A 555 6.12 26.53 42.47
C SER A 555 5.93 25.51 43.61
N GLY A 556 6.51 24.31 43.48
CA GLY A 556 6.39 23.22 44.45
C GLY A 556 7.40 23.29 45.61
N PRO A 557 7.12 22.61 46.74
CA PRO A 557 7.98 22.60 47.92
C PRO A 557 9.42 22.16 47.59
N ARG A 558 10.41 22.85 48.18
CA ARG A 558 11.86 22.78 47.87
C ARG A 558 12.42 21.36 47.64
N TRP A 559 11.89 20.33 48.31
CA TRP A 559 12.36 18.95 48.17
C TRP A 559 12.07 18.33 46.80
N ILE A 560 11.00 18.74 46.10
CA ILE A 560 10.69 18.25 44.76
C ILE A 560 11.68 18.84 43.73
N ARG A 561 12.12 20.10 43.94
CA ARG A 561 13.15 20.74 43.10
C ARG A 561 14.50 20.02 43.20
N VAL A 562 14.86 19.56 44.39
CA VAL A 562 16.10 18.80 44.64
C VAL A 562 16.08 17.45 43.92
N LEU A 563 14.95 16.73 43.94
CA LEU A 563 14.82 15.44 43.28
C LEU A 563 14.88 15.53 41.74
N ALA A 564 14.29 16.59 41.17
CA ALA A 564 14.30 16.80 39.72
C ALA A 564 15.71 17.15 39.19
N LEU A 565 16.45 18.01 39.91
CA LEU A 565 17.82 18.37 39.55
C LEU A 565 18.80 17.20 39.68
N LEU A 566 18.65 16.38 40.73
CA LEU A 566 19.46 15.17 40.93
C LEU A 566 19.18 14.09 39.85
N SER A 567 17.91 13.95 39.44
CA SER A 567 17.53 13.01 38.37
C SER A 567 18.11 13.41 37.01
N ARG A 568 18.11 14.71 36.69
CA ARG A 568 18.68 15.24 35.45
C ARG A 568 20.20 15.12 35.42
N TRP A 569 20.85 15.49 36.52
CA TRP A 569 22.30 15.36 36.68
C TRP A 569 22.78 13.91 36.60
N ALA A 570 22.05 12.95 37.19
CA ALA A 570 22.38 11.53 37.12
C ALA A 570 22.32 10.98 35.69
N LYS A 571 21.30 11.38 34.90
CA LYS A 571 21.20 11.01 33.47
C LYS A 571 22.36 11.56 32.65
N ASP A 572 22.69 12.83 32.81
CA ASP A 572 23.76 13.48 32.04
C ASP A 572 25.15 12.95 32.42
N SER A 573 25.36 12.53 33.67
CA SER A 573 26.60 11.93 34.13
C SER A 573 26.76 10.48 33.65
N MET A 574 25.67 9.70 33.60
CA MET A 574 25.68 8.34 33.02
C MET A 574 25.91 8.37 31.50
N ALA A 575 25.29 9.31 30.79
CA ALA A 575 25.51 9.51 29.35
C ALA A 575 26.98 9.87 29.06
N ARG A 576 27.60 10.72 29.88
CA ARG A 576 29.03 11.08 29.77
C ARG A 576 29.97 9.92 30.12
N ALA A 577 29.63 9.10 31.11
CA ALA A 577 30.41 7.91 31.47
C ALA A 577 30.36 6.83 30.36
N SER A 578 29.19 6.63 29.77
CA SER A 578 28.98 5.73 28.63
C SER A 578 29.73 6.20 27.37
N ALA A 579 29.65 7.50 27.05
CA ALA A 579 30.36 8.10 25.92
C ALA A 579 31.90 8.08 26.09
N ALA A 580 32.40 8.03 27.32
CA ALA A 580 33.84 7.93 27.62
C ALA A 580 34.40 6.49 27.57
N GLY A 581 33.58 5.50 27.18
CA GLY A 581 34.01 4.10 27.03
C GLY A 581 34.41 3.41 28.34
N ARG A 582 33.96 3.91 29.49
CA ARG A 582 34.23 3.31 30.81
C ARG A 582 33.11 2.36 31.16
N SER A 583 33.38 1.05 31.11
CA SER A 583 32.40 -0.02 31.30
C SER A 583 32.55 -0.76 32.64
N ASP A 584 33.18 -0.17 33.65
CA ASP A 584 33.26 -0.76 35.00
C ASP A 584 32.25 -0.10 35.96
N PRO A 585 31.18 -0.80 36.38
CA PRO A 585 30.18 -0.30 37.31
C PRO A 585 30.73 0.06 38.70
N ALA A 586 31.95 -0.38 39.04
CA ALA A 586 32.55 -0.17 40.36
C ALA A 586 33.15 1.24 40.57
N GLU A 587 33.45 2.01 39.51
CA GLU A 587 34.04 3.36 39.63
C GLU A 587 32.99 4.49 39.67
N VAL A 588 31.74 4.19 39.29
CA VAL A 588 30.62 5.14 39.25
C VAL A 588 30.25 5.71 40.63
N PRO A 589 30.28 4.93 41.74
CA PRO A 589 29.95 5.43 43.07
C PRO A 589 30.93 6.48 43.62
N ASP A 590 32.24 6.30 43.40
CA ASP A 590 33.27 7.23 43.89
C ASP A 590 33.25 8.57 43.14
N LEU A 591 32.89 8.56 41.85
CA LEU A 591 32.67 9.78 41.06
C LEU A 591 31.41 10.52 41.52
N LEU A 592 30.36 9.78 41.88
CA LEU A 592 29.09 10.30 42.42
C LEU A 592 29.28 11.02 43.75
N VAL A 593 30.06 10.43 44.67
CA VAL A 593 30.35 11.00 45.99
C VAL A 593 31.17 12.30 45.88
N ARG A 594 32.14 12.35 44.96
CA ARG A 594 33.01 13.52 44.77
C ARG A 594 32.28 14.73 44.17
N GLU A 595 31.35 14.49 43.24
CA GLU A 595 30.59 15.54 42.57
C GLU A 595 29.37 16.01 43.40
N LEU A 596 28.72 15.13 44.17
CA LEU A 596 27.66 15.53 45.11
C LEU A 596 28.20 16.42 46.25
N GLY A 597 29.45 16.21 46.67
CA GLY A 597 30.14 17.08 47.62
C GLY A 597 30.39 18.51 47.09
N LEU A 598 30.43 18.70 45.77
CA LEU A 598 30.57 20.01 45.11
C LEU A 598 29.22 20.74 44.95
N VAL A 599 28.12 19.99 44.82
CA VAL A 599 26.75 20.56 44.76
C VAL A 599 26.31 21.06 46.14
N TRP A 600 26.72 20.38 47.21
CA TRP A 600 26.34 20.74 48.58
C TRP A 600 27.02 22.04 49.07
N THR A 601 28.25 22.31 48.66
CA THR A 601 28.98 23.54 49.01
C THR A 601 28.50 24.78 48.27
N ALA A 602 27.79 24.62 47.14
CA ALA A 602 27.23 25.72 46.36
C ALA A 602 25.87 26.24 46.89
N PHE A 603 25.21 25.51 47.81
CA PHE A 603 23.89 25.86 48.33
C PHE A 603 23.90 26.64 49.66
N ASP A 604 25.07 26.91 50.24
CA ASP A 604 25.23 27.57 51.54
C ASP A 604 25.11 29.11 51.47
N ASP A 605 25.10 29.71 50.27
CA ASP A 605 25.37 31.15 50.08
C ASP A 605 24.15 32.06 49.77
N THR A 606 22.90 31.57 49.85
CA THR A 606 21.71 32.42 49.58
C THR A 606 20.58 32.25 50.59
N THR A 607 20.77 32.78 51.79
CA THR A 607 19.69 33.00 52.77
C THR A 607 19.06 34.39 52.61
N GLU A 608 17.89 34.47 51.98
CA GLU A 608 16.91 35.53 52.29
C GLU A 608 15.61 34.92 52.82
N SER A 609 15.12 35.53 53.90
CA SER A 609 14.14 35.07 54.86
C SER A 609 12.68 35.34 54.45
N ASP A 610 11.84 34.29 54.38
CA ASP A 610 10.38 34.40 54.28
C ASP A 610 9.73 34.34 55.68
N PRO A 611 8.93 35.34 56.12
CA PRO A 611 8.33 35.41 57.45
C PRO A 611 7.26 34.33 57.76
N ALA A 612 6.79 33.57 56.78
CA ALA A 612 5.76 32.53 56.99
C ALA A 612 6.31 31.22 57.61
N LEU A 613 7.63 31.05 57.64
CA LEU A 613 8.32 29.98 58.37
C LEU A 613 8.80 30.51 59.72
N GLY A 614 7.85 30.80 60.60
CA GLY A 614 8.15 31.06 62.01
C GLY A 614 8.81 29.85 62.65
N GLY A 615 10.15 29.86 62.75
CA GLY A 615 10.89 29.08 63.73
C GLY A 615 11.51 27.76 63.28
N LEU A 616 12.03 27.63 62.06
CA LEU A 616 12.93 26.51 61.71
C LEU A 616 14.31 27.04 61.33
N SER A 617 15.13 27.34 62.34
CA SER A 617 16.58 27.43 62.16
C SER A 617 17.19 26.03 62.22
N ALA A 618 18.20 25.76 61.39
CA ALA A 618 19.02 24.56 61.48
C ALA A 618 19.56 24.39 62.91
N GLY A 619 19.02 23.41 63.63
CA GLY A 619 19.29 23.19 65.05
C GLY A 619 18.18 22.44 65.79
N ASP A 620 16.99 22.31 65.21
CA ASP A 620 15.88 21.64 65.89
C ASP A 620 15.99 20.12 65.78
N ALA A 621 16.35 19.47 66.90
CA ALA A 621 16.67 18.05 67.01
C ALA A 621 15.48 17.08 66.84
N ASN A 622 14.32 17.58 66.39
CA ASN A 622 13.07 16.81 66.41
C ASN A 622 12.25 16.93 65.11
N TRP A 623 12.93 17.15 63.97
CA TRP A 623 12.31 17.23 62.65
C TRP A 623 11.49 15.96 62.29
N GLU A 624 11.94 14.80 62.76
CA GLU A 624 11.30 13.50 62.54
C GLU A 624 9.92 13.39 63.21
N ALA A 625 9.77 13.97 64.40
CA ALA A 625 8.49 14.02 65.13
C ALA A 625 7.49 14.98 64.49
N ASN A 626 7.98 16.11 63.96
CA ASN A 626 7.15 17.10 63.27
C ASN A 626 6.66 16.58 61.91
N TRP A 627 7.50 15.81 61.21
CA TRP A 627 7.11 15.14 59.97
C TRP A 627 6.08 14.04 60.19
N LYS A 628 6.28 13.17 61.21
CA LYS A 628 5.30 12.13 61.60
C LYS A 628 3.94 12.72 61.99
N ARG A 629 3.92 13.77 62.80
CA ARG A 629 2.68 14.47 63.18
C ARG A 629 1.96 15.03 61.95
N HIS A 630 2.69 15.61 61.00
CA HIS A 630 2.08 16.16 59.78
C HIS A 630 1.52 15.07 58.84
N ALA A 631 2.19 13.91 58.77
CA ALA A 631 1.74 12.76 57.99
C ALA A 631 0.50 12.06 58.61
N GLU A 632 0.42 11.98 59.95
CA GLU A 632 -0.75 11.47 60.67
C GLU A 632 -1.96 12.40 60.55
N GLU A 633 -1.77 13.72 60.71
CA GLU A 633 -2.87 14.69 60.77
C GLU A 633 -3.47 15.06 59.40
N ARG A 634 -2.68 14.99 58.30
CA ARG A 634 -3.15 15.39 56.96
C ARG A 634 -3.26 14.26 55.94
N LEU A 635 -2.49 13.19 56.08
CA LEU A 635 -2.43 12.10 55.08
C LEU A 635 -3.02 10.77 55.60
N GLY A 636 -3.40 10.68 56.88
CA GLY A 636 -4.09 9.52 57.44
C GLY A 636 -3.26 8.23 57.46
N TRP A 637 -1.93 8.33 57.54
CA TRP A 637 -1.03 7.19 57.50
C TRP A 637 -0.89 6.52 58.87
N THR A 638 -1.31 5.26 59.02
CA THR A 638 -1.08 4.42 60.22
C THR A 638 -0.29 3.17 59.83
N GLY A 639 1.04 3.20 59.98
CA GLY A 639 1.94 2.17 59.42
C GLY A 639 1.88 0.79 60.08
N ARG A 640 2.09 -0.27 59.26
CA ARG A 640 2.70 -1.58 59.59
C ARG A 640 2.93 -2.39 58.29
N SER A 641 4.15 -2.87 58.07
CA SER A 641 4.48 -3.90 57.05
C SER A 641 5.73 -4.69 57.48
N ALA A 642 5.65 -6.02 57.41
CA ALA A 642 6.73 -6.96 57.06
C ALA A 642 6.14 -8.37 56.80
N ASP A 643 6.61 -9.05 55.75
CA ASP A 643 6.09 -10.30 55.18
C ASP A 643 6.42 -11.59 56.00
N PRO A 644 5.61 -12.68 55.91
CA PRO A 644 5.78 -13.91 56.70
C PRO A 644 6.62 -15.01 56.04
N LEU A 645 7.34 -15.79 56.87
CA LEU A 645 8.01 -17.06 56.51
C LEU A 645 7.16 -18.26 56.99
N GLU A 646 6.79 -19.19 56.10
CA GLU A 646 6.10 -20.44 56.47
C GLU A 646 7.08 -21.49 57.02
N LEU A 647 6.74 -22.10 58.17
CA LEU A 647 7.48 -23.23 58.78
C LEU A 647 6.72 -24.55 58.53
N GLY A 648 7.40 -25.52 57.92
CA GLY A 648 6.87 -26.87 57.66
C GLY A 648 6.60 -27.69 58.94
N SER A 649 5.69 -28.65 58.84
CA SER A 649 4.96 -29.28 59.96
C SER A 649 5.74 -30.15 60.96
N ASP A 650 7.05 -30.38 60.79
CA ASP A 650 7.83 -31.30 61.66
C ASP A 650 9.12 -30.72 62.27
N ALA A 651 9.32 -29.41 62.25
CA ALA A 651 10.48 -28.80 62.90
C ALA A 651 10.31 -28.76 64.44
N LYS A 652 10.93 -29.69 65.17
CA LYS A 652 11.22 -29.52 66.60
C LYS A 652 12.46 -28.63 66.75
N MET A 653 12.28 -27.38 67.19
CA MET A 653 13.40 -26.50 67.60
C MET A 653 14.12 -27.11 68.80
N THR A 654 15.41 -27.42 68.63
CA THR A 654 16.35 -27.64 69.73
C THR A 654 16.84 -26.28 70.22
N SER A 655 17.16 -26.21 71.51
CA SER A 655 17.38 -24.98 72.29
C SER A 655 18.71 -24.26 72.01
N ARG A 656 19.04 -23.97 70.74
CA ARG A 656 20.25 -23.20 70.38
C ARG A 656 20.00 -21.85 69.69
N ASP A 657 18.75 -21.49 69.38
CA ASP A 657 18.41 -20.22 68.71
C ASP A 657 17.88 -19.13 69.67
N ALA A 658 18.12 -19.26 70.97
CA ALA A 658 17.60 -18.34 72.00
C ALA A 658 18.56 -17.17 72.33
N GLU A 659 19.09 -16.47 71.34
CA GLU A 659 19.80 -15.19 71.57
C GLU A 659 19.04 -13.94 71.07
N HIS A 660 17.90 -14.11 70.39
CA HIS A 660 17.13 -12.99 69.81
C HIS A 660 15.70 -12.95 70.35
N GLY A 661 15.54 -12.38 71.56
CA GLY A 661 14.24 -11.91 72.07
C GLY A 661 13.13 -12.97 72.30
N PRO A 662 12.01 -12.58 72.94
CA PRO A 662 10.90 -13.50 73.19
C PRO A 662 10.12 -13.78 71.90
N VAL A 663 10.16 -15.03 71.44
CA VAL A 663 9.41 -15.49 70.27
C VAL A 663 7.95 -15.76 70.64
N GLN A 664 7.00 -15.09 69.97
CA GLN A 664 5.58 -15.37 70.14
C GLN A 664 5.05 -16.26 69.02
N VAL A 665 4.41 -17.38 69.38
CA VAL A 665 3.80 -18.31 68.42
C VAL A 665 2.30 -18.09 68.37
N ARG A 666 1.74 -17.88 67.16
CA ARG A 666 0.30 -17.77 66.93
C ARG A 666 -0.17 -18.71 65.85
N THR A 667 -1.42 -19.17 65.96
CA THR A 667 -2.03 -20.06 64.97
C THR A 667 -3.10 -19.29 64.20
N ILE A 668 -3.02 -19.28 62.87
CA ILE A 668 -4.01 -18.68 61.97
C ILE A 668 -4.38 -19.76 60.95
N ASP A 669 -5.67 -20.02 60.76
CA ASP A 669 -6.21 -21.08 59.89
C ASP A 669 -5.56 -22.45 60.05
N GLY A 670 -5.31 -22.85 61.31
CA GLY A 670 -4.76 -24.16 61.66
C GLY A 670 -3.24 -24.30 61.47
N ARG A 671 -2.54 -23.26 61.00
CA ARG A 671 -1.08 -23.23 60.83
C ARG A 671 -0.42 -22.33 61.87
N ARG A 672 0.74 -22.76 62.40
CA ARG A 672 1.49 -22.05 63.47
C ARG A 672 2.59 -21.18 62.88
N PHE A 673 2.65 -19.93 63.32
CA PHE A 673 3.62 -18.91 62.92
C PHE A 673 4.41 -18.42 64.15
N ALA A 674 5.70 -18.14 63.99
CA ALA A 674 6.57 -17.60 65.04
C ALA A 674 6.96 -16.15 64.70
N ILE A 675 6.85 -15.25 65.66
CA ILE A 675 7.16 -13.81 65.51
C ILE A 675 8.36 -13.50 66.41
N VAL A 676 9.38 -12.85 65.83
CA VAL A 676 10.62 -12.46 66.52
C VAL A 676 10.77 -10.93 66.47
N ASP A 677 10.90 -10.28 67.63
CA ASP A 677 11.14 -8.83 67.75
C ASP A 677 12.65 -8.52 67.81
N MET A 678 13.13 -7.54 67.03
CA MET A 678 14.51 -7.05 67.06
C MET A 678 14.58 -5.54 67.41
N PRO A 679 15.46 -5.09 68.34
CA PRO A 679 15.62 -3.67 68.67
C PRO A 679 16.70 -2.95 67.83
N ALA A 680 16.47 -1.66 67.53
CA ALA A 680 17.37 -0.74 66.80
C ALA A 680 18.63 -0.36 67.64
N PRO A 681 19.83 -0.10 67.04
CA PRO A 681 20.07 0.45 65.70
C PRO A 681 20.95 -0.46 64.82
N PHE A 682 20.34 -1.26 63.96
CA PHE A 682 21.04 -2.04 62.94
C PHE A 682 20.16 -2.09 61.69
N TYR A 683 20.37 -1.16 60.76
CA TYR A 683 19.83 -1.27 59.41
C TYR A 683 20.98 -1.72 58.50
N GLY A 684 20.97 -3.01 58.16
CA GLY A 684 21.78 -3.57 57.08
C GLY A 684 20.82 -4.24 56.09
N VAL A 685 20.95 -3.92 54.80
CA VAL A 685 20.20 -4.62 53.75
C VAL A 685 20.80 -6.01 53.57
N GLN A 686 19.99 -7.04 53.75
CA GLN A 686 20.39 -8.42 53.57
C GLN A 686 19.90 -8.90 52.20
N TRP A 687 20.82 -9.09 51.25
CA TRP A 687 20.51 -9.67 49.93
C TRP A 687 20.71 -11.19 49.96
N ILE A 688 19.77 -11.95 49.41
CA ILE A 688 19.95 -13.39 49.13
C ILE A 688 19.59 -13.65 47.67
N ALA A 689 20.60 -13.66 46.81
CA ALA A 689 20.60 -14.40 45.57
C ALA A 689 22.02 -14.97 45.36
N GLY A 690 22.17 -16.30 45.31
CA GLY A 690 23.40 -16.94 44.85
C GLY A 690 24.54 -17.17 45.85
N GLY A 691 24.30 -17.17 47.17
CA GLY A 691 25.20 -17.85 48.12
C GLY A 691 26.51 -17.17 48.54
N SER A 692 26.71 -15.87 48.31
CA SER A 692 27.83 -15.10 48.91
C SER A 692 27.32 -13.88 49.67
N VAL A 693 27.74 -13.71 50.93
CA VAL A 693 27.38 -12.57 51.80
C VAL A 693 28.50 -11.53 51.76
N VAL A 694 28.18 -10.29 51.37
CA VAL A 694 29.04 -9.12 51.58
C VAL A 694 28.40 -8.22 52.63
N ARG A 695 29.16 -7.86 53.68
CA ARG A 695 28.76 -6.91 54.73
C ARG A 695 29.61 -5.65 54.59
N THR A 696 28.98 -4.48 54.57
CA THR A 696 29.67 -3.21 54.82
C THR A 696 29.01 -2.52 56.01
N TRP A 697 29.84 -1.94 56.87
CA TRP A 697 29.44 -1.23 58.08
C TRP A 697 29.97 0.19 57.96
N ASP A 698 29.11 1.22 58.02
CA ASP A 698 29.58 2.52 58.49
C ASP A 698 28.45 3.44 59.02
N SER A 699 28.84 4.40 59.85
CA SER A 699 28.05 5.02 60.92
C SER A 699 27.73 6.52 60.72
N ASP A 700 27.66 6.99 59.47
CA ASP A 700 27.49 8.41 59.15
C ASP A 700 26.01 8.78 58.84
N PRO A 701 25.35 9.68 59.62
CA PRO A 701 23.98 10.13 59.38
C PRO A 701 23.76 10.82 58.03
N THR A 702 24.82 11.38 57.44
CA THR A 702 24.78 12.04 56.13
C THR A 702 24.65 11.02 54.99
N LEU A 703 25.19 9.82 55.18
CA LEU A 703 25.01 8.68 54.25
C LEU A 703 23.61 8.08 54.32
N SER A 704 22.86 8.28 55.41
CA SER A 704 21.47 7.81 55.54
C SER A 704 20.52 8.62 54.67
N ALA A 705 20.74 9.94 54.54
CA ALA A 705 19.98 10.78 53.60
C ALA A 705 20.35 10.48 52.13
N VAL A 706 21.63 10.20 51.85
CA VAL A 706 22.08 9.76 50.52
C VAL A 706 21.56 8.36 50.20
N HIS A 707 21.50 7.44 51.17
CA HIS A 707 20.86 6.12 51.02
C HIS A 707 19.36 6.23 50.86
N ALA A 708 18.67 7.13 51.55
CA ALA A 708 17.23 7.34 51.40
C ALA A 708 16.88 8.00 50.05
N VAL A 709 17.75 8.88 49.53
CA VAL A 709 17.61 9.46 48.18
C VAL A 709 18.02 8.45 47.11
N ALA A 710 19.04 7.62 47.35
CA ALA A 710 19.39 6.51 46.47
C ALA A 710 18.31 5.41 46.48
N GLU A 711 17.68 5.13 47.61
CA GLU A 711 16.49 4.27 47.74
C GLU A 711 15.30 4.91 47.04
N ALA A 712 15.05 6.21 47.17
CA ALA A 712 13.96 6.89 46.49
C ALA A 712 14.17 6.98 44.97
N VAL A 713 15.42 7.21 44.52
CA VAL A 713 15.81 7.20 43.11
C VAL A 713 15.80 5.77 42.57
N ALA A 714 16.21 4.77 43.34
CA ALA A 714 16.11 3.35 42.97
C ALA A 714 14.67 2.84 43.03
N LEU A 715 13.81 3.34 43.91
CA LEU A 715 12.36 3.07 43.93
C LEU A 715 11.65 3.78 42.78
N CYS A 716 12.09 4.98 42.38
CA CYS A 716 11.57 5.67 41.20
C CYS A 716 12.11 5.06 39.90
N PHE A 717 13.36 4.58 39.87
CA PHE A 717 13.90 3.78 38.77
C PHE A 717 13.16 2.45 38.74
N CYS A 718 13.02 1.72 39.85
CA CYS A 718 12.22 0.49 39.92
C CYS A 718 10.74 0.73 39.65
N ALA A 719 10.16 1.91 39.88
CA ALA A 719 8.79 2.23 39.50
C ALA A 719 8.66 2.62 38.02
N ALA A 720 9.68 3.26 37.44
CA ALA A 720 9.75 3.62 36.02
C ALA A 720 10.16 2.44 35.14
N GLU A 721 11.05 1.57 35.63
CA GLU A 721 11.40 0.26 35.10
C GLU A 721 10.30 -0.75 35.45
N LEU A 722 9.57 -0.68 36.58
CA LEU A 722 8.29 -1.43 36.70
C LEU A 722 7.35 -0.94 35.60
N HIS A 723 7.20 0.36 35.35
CA HIS A 723 6.27 0.80 34.31
C HIS A 723 6.74 0.49 32.86
N ARG A 724 8.04 0.25 32.63
CA ARG A 724 8.64 -0.05 31.32
C ARG A 724 9.00 -1.53 31.12
N GLU A 725 9.15 -2.30 32.20
CA GLU A 725 9.44 -3.74 32.29
C GLU A 725 8.30 -4.55 32.97
N THR A 726 7.14 -3.97 33.32
CA THR A 726 5.89 -4.74 33.62
C THR A 726 5.25 -5.33 32.35
N LEU A 727 6.09 -5.97 31.54
CA LEU A 727 5.94 -7.36 31.09
C LEU A 727 7.37 -7.78 30.70
N PRO A 728 7.98 -8.77 31.38
CA PRO A 728 7.43 -10.13 31.37
C PRO A 728 7.47 -10.90 32.71
N ASP A 729 6.60 -11.89 32.81
CA ASP A 729 6.67 -13.08 33.67
C ASP A 729 6.46 -12.94 35.20
N THR A 730 5.35 -12.31 35.60
CA THR A 730 4.60 -12.77 36.78
C THR A 730 3.16 -13.05 36.32
N PRO A 731 2.51 -14.16 36.74
CA PRO A 731 1.24 -14.57 36.16
C PRO A 731 0.16 -13.55 36.51
N ILE A 732 -0.31 -12.81 35.51
CA ILE A 732 -1.58 -12.07 35.61
C ILE A 732 -2.63 -13.12 35.96
N GLU A 733 -3.25 -13.00 37.14
CA GLU A 733 -4.32 -13.90 37.57
C GLU A 733 -5.37 -13.96 36.47
N LYS A 734 -5.72 -15.18 36.06
CA LYS A 734 -6.77 -15.47 35.08
C LYS A 734 -8.05 -14.79 35.54
N GLN A 735 -8.53 -13.77 34.81
CA GLN A 735 -9.85 -13.18 35.05
C GLN A 735 -10.87 -13.83 34.12
N GLU A 736 -12.05 -14.12 34.66
CA GLU A 736 -13.16 -14.73 33.94
C GLU A 736 -14.43 -13.90 34.17
N PHE A 737 -15.10 -13.54 33.08
CA PHE A 737 -16.38 -12.83 33.11
C PHE A 737 -17.35 -13.49 32.12
N GLU A 738 -18.37 -14.19 32.63
CA GLU A 738 -19.40 -14.87 31.82
C GLU A 738 -18.81 -15.72 30.67
N GLY A 739 -17.75 -16.49 30.97
CA GLY A 739 -17.05 -17.34 30.01
C GLY A 739 -16.03 -16.61 29.11
N ILE A 740 -15.85 -15.30 29.27
CA ILE A 740 -14.77 -14.52 28.63
C ILE A 740 -13.53 -14.60 29.50
N LEU A 741 -12.47 -15.21 28.97
CA LEU A 741 -11.15 -15.25 29.60
C LEU A 741 -10.28 -14.11 29.08
N TYR A 742 -9.69 -13.36 30.00
CA TYR A 742 -8.80 -12.26 29.66
C TYR A 742 -7.76 -11.97 30.76
N ALA A 743 -6.69 -11.31 30.34
CA ALA A 743 -5.60 -10.77 31.15
C ALA A 743 -5.16 -9.37 30.65
N SER A 744 -5.58 -8.98 29.44
CA SER A 744 -5.25 -7.69 28.83
C SER A 744 -6.13 -6.54 29.34
N SER A 745 -5.54 -5.36 29.49
CA SER A 745 -6.27 -4.14 29.89
C SER A 745 -7.33 -3.73 28.85
N ALA A 746 -7.12 -4.06 27.57
CA ALA A 746 -8.08 -3.81 26.50
C ALA A 746 -9.38 -4.60 26.68
N MET A 747 -9.27 -5.89 27.01
CA MET A 747 -10.44 -6.72 27.30
C MET A 747 -11.12 -6.35 28.61
N ALA A 748 -10.35 -5.95 29.64
CA ALA A 748 -10.92 -5.45 30.90
C ALA A 748 -11.85 -4.24 30.68
N ARG A 749 -11.48 -3.32 29.77
CA ARG A 749 -12.35 -2.18 29.39
C ARG A 749 -13.62 -2.64 28.67
N ILE A 750 -13.51 -3.60 27.74
CA ILE A 750 -14.66 -4.15 27.02
C ILE A 750 -15.63 -4.83 28.00
N VAL A 751 -15.13 -5.63 28.93
CA VAL A 751 -15.93 -6.29 29.96
C VAL A 751 -16.68 -5.28 30.83
N SER A 752 -16.03 -4.19 31.22
CA SER A 752 -16.68 -3.09 31.96
C SER A 752 -17.84 -2.46 31.17
N VAL A 753 -17.64 -2.20 29.87
CA VAL A 753 -18.71 -1.68 28.99
C VAL A 753 -19.84 -2.69 28.84
N VAL A 754 -19.52 -3.98 28.68
CA VAL A 754 -20.51 -5.07 28.59
C VAL A 754 -21.37 -5.11 29.85
N ASP A 755 -20.77 -5.09 31.04
CA ASP A 755 -21.52 -5.11 32.31
C ASP A 755 -22.45 -3.89 32.44
N GLN A 756 -21.99 -2.71 32.02
CA GLN A 756 -22.79 -1.48 32.01
C GLN A 756 -23.96 -1.53 31.02
N VAL A 757 -23.73 -1.95 29.76
CA VAL A 757 -24.79 -1.95 28.73
C VAL A 757 -25.79 -3.08 28.93
N SER A 758 -25.40 -4.15 29.60
CA SER A 758 -26.26 -5.32 29.81
C SER A 758 -27.56 -4.97 30.52
N GLY A 759 -27.55 -4.03 31.48
CA GLY A 759 -28.73 -3.56 32.20
C GLY A 759 -29.70 -2.67 31.39
N SER A 760 -29.46 -2.43 30.10
CA SER A 760 -30.31 -1.62 29.22
C SER A 760 -30.79 -2.41 27.99
N ASP A 761 -31.88 -1.98 27.37
CA ASP A 761 -32.37 -2.55 26.10
C ASP A 761 -31.77 -1.89 24.85
N ALA A 762 -30.67 -1.14 25.02
CA ALA A 762 -29.97 -0.49 23.92
C ALA A 762 -29.42 -1.52 22.91
N GLY A 763 -29.47 -1.16 21.63
CA GLY A 763 -28.84 -1.92 20.55
C GLY A 763 -27.32 -1.91 20.70
N VAL A 764 -26.71 -3.09 20.63
CA VAL A 764 -25.25 -3.24 20.76
C VAL A 764 -24.69 -3.70 19.42
N LEU A 765 -23.73 -2.95 18.89
CA LEU A 765 -22.99 -3.32 17.67
C LEU A 765 -21.55 -3.70 18.04
N ILE A 766 -21.20 -4.97 17.83
CA ILE A 766 -19.87 -5.52 18.12
C ILE A 766 -19.06 -5.57 16.82
N ARG A 767 -18.05 -4.70 16.70
CA ARG A 767 -17.13 -4.66 15.56
C ARG A 767 -15.82 -5.38 15.90
N GLY A 768 -15.28 -6.12 14.94
CA GLY A 768 -13.97 -6.74 15.08
C GLY A 768 -13.74 -7.86 14.07
N GLU A 769 -12.48 -8.25 13.90
CA GLU A 769 -12.10 -9.29 12.94
C GLU A 769 -12.76 -10.65 13.22
N SER A 770 -12.72 -11.55 12.24
CA SER A 770 -13.18 -12.92 12.42
C SER A 770 -12.34 -13.64 13.47
N GLY A 771 -13.00 -14.37 14.38
CA GLY A 771 -12.33 -15.17 15.40
C GLY A 771 -11.87 -14.41 16.65
N THR A 772 -12.27 -13.15 16.84
CA THR A 772 -11.95 -12.35 18.04
C THR A 772 -12.83 -12.64 19.27
N GLY A 773 -13.91 -13.42 19.12
CA GLY A 773 -14.81 -13.77 20.22
C GLY A 773 -16.06 -12.88 20.34
N LYS A 774 -16.49 -12.23 19.25
CA LYS A 774 -17.71 -11.40 19.20
C LYS A 774 -18.96 -12.11 19.74
N GLU A 775 -19.14 -13.39 19.43
CA GLU A 775 -20.26 -14.20 19.93
C GLU A 775 -20.23 -14.39 21.46
N LEU A 776 -19.05 -14.54 22.07
CA LEU A 776 -18.92 -14.64 23.53
C LEU A 776 -19.31 -13.33 24.21
N ILE A 777 -18.95 -12.19 23.61
CA ILE A 777 -19.35 -10.87 24.10
C ILE A 777 -20.87 -10.69 23.97
N ALA A 778 -21.47 -11.09 22.85
CA ALA A 778 -22.92 -11.03 22.66
C ALA A 778 -23.66 -11.92 23.67
N ARG A 779 -23.12 -13.10 23.98
CA ARG A 779 -23.66 -13.99 25.00
C ARG A 779 -23.53 -13.38 26.39
N ALA A 780 -22.38 -12.80 26.74
CA ALA A 780 -22.19 -12.13 28.03
C ALA A 780 -23.21 -10.97 28.23
N VAL A 781 -23.50 -10.20 27.17
CA VAL A 781 -24.56 -9.18 27.20
C VAL A 781 -25.93 -9.78 27.53
N HIS A 782 -26.26 -10.94 26.96
CA HIS A 782 -27.52 -11.62 27.24
C HIS A 782 -27.59 -12.15 28.69
N GLU A 783 -26.58 -12.91 29.13
CA GLU A 783 -26.56 -13.51 30.48
C GLU A 783 -26.65 -12.43 31.57
N ARG A 784 -26.03 -11.27 31.36
CA ARG A 784 -26.07 -10.12 32.30
C ARG A 784 -27.31 -9.24 32.18
N SER A 785 -28.11 -9.40 31.13
CA SER A 785 -29.30 -8.56 30.92
C SER A 785 -30.48 -8.90 31.82
N GLY A 786 -30.48 -10.08 32.44
CA GLY A 786 -31.61 -10.57 33.25
C GLY A 786 -32.84 -10.98 32.43
N ARG A 787 -32.75 -11.00 31.09
CA ARG A 787 -33.84 -11.44 30.22
C ARG A 787 -34.03 -12.96 30.32
N ALA A 788 -35.27 -13.41 30.52
CA ALA A 788 -35.59 -14.83 30.74
C ALA A 788 -35.79 -15.65 29.43
N GLY A 789 -35.93 -14.96 28.29
CA GLY A 789 -36.06 -15.61 26.98
C GLY A 789 -34.74 -16.15 26.45
N ARG A 790 -34.77 -16.75 25.25
CA ARG A 790 -33.62 -17.47 24.69
C ARG A 790 -32.62 -16.52 24.02
N PHE A 791 -31.34 -16.87 24.08
CA PHE A 791 -30.32 -16.34 23.17
C PHE A 791 -30.40 -17.09 21.84
N ILE A 792 -30.80 -16.41 20.77
CA ILE A 792 -30.87 -16.95 19.42
C ILE A 792 -29.78 -16.30 18.57
N ALA A 793 -28.81 -17.09 18.11
CA ALA A 793 -27.71 -16.63 17.27
C ALA A 793 -27.92 -17.05 15.81
N ILE A 794 -27.72 -16.12 14.88
CA ILE A 794 -27.80 -16.35 13.45
C ILE A 794 -26.56 -15.77 12.79
N ASN A 795 -25.85 -16.60 12.03
CA ASN A 795 -24.75 -16.17 11.19
C ASN A 795 -25.29 -15.89 9.79
N CYS A 796 -25.43 -14.61 9.42
CA CYS A 796 -26.13 -14.19 8.20
C CYS A 796 -25.54 -14.84 6.92
N PRO A 797 -24.21 -14.89 6.71
CA PRO A 797 -23.59 -15.59 5.59
C PRO A 797 -23.86 -17.10 5.50
N SER A 798 -24.19 -17.76 6.62
CA SER A 798 -24.41 -19.22 6.63
C SER A 798 -25.78 -19.62 6.11
N VAL A 799 -26.70 -18.66 6.00
CA VAL A 799 -28.06 -18.86 5.48
C VAL A 799 -28.09 -18.47 4.01
N PRO A 800 -28.59 -19.31 3.09
CA PRO A 800 -28.76 -18.94 1.69
C PRO A 800 -29.55 -17.64 1.55
N LYS A 801 -29.10 -16.73 0.66
CA LYS A 801 -29.69 -15.39 0.46
C LYS A 801 -31.20 -15.43 0.25
N ASP A 802 -31.69 -16.42 -0.50
CA ASP A 802 -33.12 -16.57 -0.81
C ASP A 802 -33.96 -17.06 0.40
N LEU A 803 -33.33 -17.50 1.49
CA LEU A 803 -33.99 -18.08 2.66
C LEU A 803 -33.82 -17.28 3.95
N ILE A 804 -32.88 -16.32 4.01
CA ILE A 804 -32.60 -15.54 5.22
C ILE A 804 -33.83 -14.81 5.75
N GLU A 805 -34.68 -14.31 4.85
CA GLU A 805 -35.92 -13.63 5.20
C GLU A 805 -36.91 -14.58 5.87
N ALA A 806 -37.08 -15.78 5.33
CA ALA A 806 -37.95 -16.81 5.89
C ALA A 806 -37.41 -17.41 7.19
N GLU A 807 -36.08 -17.46 7.37
CA GLU A 807 -35.47 -17.86 8.64
C GLU A 807 -35.68 -16.80 9.72
N LEU A 808 -35.42 -15.52 9.43
CA LEU A 808 -35.56 -14.44 10.40
C LEU A 808 -37.03 -14.21 10.82
N PHE A 809 -37.91 -14.03 9.84
CA PHE A 809 -39.31 -13.61 10.08
C PHE A 809 -40.31 -14.77 10.10
N GLY A 810 -39.89 -15.98 9.72
CA GLY A 810 -40.80 -17.12 9.56
C GLY A 810 -41.54 -17.09 8.22
N SER A 811 -42.24 -18.16 7.90
CA SER A 811 -43.03 -18.27 6.66
C SER A 811 -44.33 -19.01 6.88
N GLU A 812 -45.39 -18.57 6.19
CA GLU A 812 -46.64 -19.30 6.13
C GLU A 812 -46.62 -20.40 5.07
N LYS A 813 -47.47 -21.40 5.24
CA LYS A 813 -47.64 -22.46 4.25
C LYS A 813 -48.00 -21.87 2.87
N GLY A 814 -47.19 -22.19 1.86
CA GLY A 814 -47.38 -21.71 0.48
C GLY A 814 -46.76 -20.35 0.16
N ALA A 815 -45.95 -19.75 1.05
CA ALA A 815 -45.29 -18.46 0.82
C ALA A 815 -44.27 -18.48 -0.35
N PHE A 816 -43.63 -19.62 -0.61
CA PHE A 816 -42.70 -19.84 -1.72
C PHE A 816 -42.65 -21.34 -2.09
N THR A 817 -42.04 -21.69 -3.22
CA THR A 817 -41.84 -23.09 -3.65
C THR A 817 -40.99 -23.87 -2.62
N GLY A 818 -41.59 -24.81 -1.91
CA GLY A 818 -40.96 -25.57 -0.81
C GLY A 818 -41.48 -25.23 0.60
N ALA A 819 -42.36 -24.23 0.74
CA ALA A 819 -43.00 -23.88 2.01
C ALA A 819 -44.20 -24.78 2.34
N ASP A 820 -43.97 -26.09 2.51
CA ASP A 820 -45.03 -27.09 2.71
C ASP A 820 -45.74 -26.99 4.09
N ARG A 821 -45.11 -26.30 5.04
CA ARG A 821 -45.59 -26.07 6.41
C ARG A 821 -45.26 -24.66 6.88
N THR A 822 -46.07 -24.11 7.79
CA THR A 822 -45.75 -22.87 8.50
C THR A 822 -44.50 -23.08 9.37
N ARG A 823 -43.58 -22.13 9.33
CA ARG A 823 -42.32 -22.14 10.10
C ARG A 823 -42.19 -20.87 10.91
N VAL A 824 -41.97 -21.04 12.21
CA VAL A 824 -41.70 -19.95 13.16
C VAL A 824 -40.32 -19.35 12.86
N GLY A 825 -40.23 -18.03 12.81
CA GLY A 825 -39.00 -17.30 12.54
C GLY A 825 -38.09 -17.20 13.77
N GLN A 826 -36.81 -16.95 13.56
CA GLN A 826 -35.84 -16.80 14.65
C GLN A 826 -36.12 -15.61 15.56
N ILE A 827 -36.67 -14.51 15.01
CA ILE A 827 -37.08 -13.35 15.81
C ILE A 827 -38.20 -13.76 16.79
N GLU A 828 -39.20 -14.52 16.32
CA GLU A 828 -40.30 -15.04 17.15
C GLU A 828 -39.80 -16.03 18.22
N LEU A 829 -38.78 -16.85 17.90
CA LEU A 829 -38.14 -17.75 18.86
C LEU A 829 -37.31 -17.03 19.94
N ALA A 830 -36.88 -15.80 19.67
CA ALA A 830 -36.07 -14.97 20.56
C ALA A 830 -36.93 -14.08 21.49
N ASP A 831 -38.26 -14.24 21.48
CA ASP A 831 -39.17 -13.45 22.32
C ASP A 831 -38.78 -13.52 23.81
N GLN A 832 -38.86 -12.37 24.48
CA GLN A 832 -38.36 -12.11 25.84
C GLN A 832 -36.85 -12.33 26.03
N GLY A 833 -36.09 -12.53 24.95
CA GLY A 833 -34.67 -12.89 24.95
C GLY A 833 -33.81 -11.93 24.12
N THR A 834 -32.75 -12.47 23.52
CA THR A 834 -31.79 -11.72 22.70
C THR A 834 -31.60 -12.40 21.35
N LEU A 835 -31.73 -11.62 20.27
CA LEU A 835 -31.35 -12.01 18.93
C LEU A 835 -29.94 -11.48 18.63
N PHE A 836 -29.03 -12.41 18.34
CA PHE A 836 -27.67 -12.10 17.90
C PHE A 836 -27.55 -12.31 16.39
N LEU A 837 -27.25 -11.22 15.66
CA LEU A 837 -26.98 -11.25 14.23
C LEU A 837 -25.48 -11.13 13.98
N ASP A 838 -24.82 -12.23 13.63
CA ASP A 838 -23.42 -12.23 13.24
C ASP A 838 -23.27 -11.93 11.75
N GLU A 839 -22.25 -11.13 11.43
CA GLU A 839 -21.97 -10.57 10.11
C GLU A 839 -23.21 -9.87 9.49
N VAL A 840 -23.80 -8.91 10.22
CA VAL A 840 -25.00 -8.14 9.78
C VAL A 840 -24.76 -7.39 8.46
N GLY A 841 -23.51 -7.06 8.12
CA GLY A 841 -23.13 -6.44 6.85
C GLY A 841 -23.32 -7.33 5.61
N ASP A 842 -23.61 -8.62 5.79
CA ASP A 842 -23.89 -9.55 4.68
C ASP A 842 -25.38 -9.68 4.31
N MET A 843 -26.25 -8.87 4.94
CA MET A 843 -27.69 -8.91 4.68
C MET A 843 -28.07 -8.15 3.40
N GLU A 844 -28.94 -8.74 2.59
CA GLU A 844 -29.55 -8.09 1.42
C GLU A 844 -30.45 -6.90 1.84
N MET A 845 -30.54 -5.88 0.99
CA MET A 845 -31.27 -4.63 1.26
C MET A 845 -32.76 -4.83 1.59
N SER A 846 -33.40 -5.84 0.99
CA SER A 846 -34.79 -6.21 1.28
C SER A 846 -34.99 -6.65 2.73
N VAL A 847 -34.03 -7.40 3.26
CA VAL A 847 -34.05 -7.95 4.62
C VAL A 847 -33.72 -6.84 5.62
N GLN A 848 -32.75 -5.97 5.30
CA GLN A 848 -32.44 -4.78 6.08
C GLN A 848 -33.67 -3.88 6.27
N THR A 849 -34.46 -3.67 5.20
CA THR A 849 -35.70 -2.87 5.26
C THR A 849 -36.75 -3.46 6.20
N LYS A 850 -36.92 -4.79 6.21
CA LYS A 850 -37.84 -5.46 7.13
C LYS A 850 -37.32 -5.46 8.56
N LEU A 851 -36.01 -5.63 8.76
CA LEU A 851 -35.40 -5.59 10.08
C LEU A 851 -35.55 -4.20 10.72
N LEU A 852 -35.37 -3.14 9.92
CA LEU A 852 -35.61 -1.76 10.37
C LEU A 852 -37.04 -1.58 10.88
N ARG A 853 -38.05 -1.99 10.09
CA ARG A 853 -39.47 -1.91 10.50
C ARG A 853 -39.73 -2.66 11.80
N PHE A 854 -39.18 -3.86 11.93
CA PHE A 854 -39.29 -4.64 13.17
C PHE A 854 -38.67 -3.91 14.37
N LEU A 855 -37.50 -3.26 14.22
CA LEU A 855 -36.84 -2.51 15.29
C LEU A 855 -37.58 -1.22 15.68
N GLU A 856 -38.43 -0.69 14.80
CA GLU A 856 -39.29 0.45 15.05
C GLU A 856 -40.60 0.04 15.73
N GLU A 857 -41.29 -0.96 15.17
CA GLU A 857 -42.66 -1.33 15.55
C GLU A 857 -42.73 -2.41 16.65
N ARG A 858 -41.65 -3.18 16.85
CA ARG A 858 -41.63 -4.41 17.69
C ARG A 858 -42.69 -5.44 17.30
N GLU A 859 -43.08 -5.40 16.03
CA GLU A 859 -44.05 -6.27 15.41
C GLU A 859 -43.44 -6.87 14.13
N LEU A 860 -43.81 -8.11 13.84
CA LEU A 860 -43.40 -8.79 12.61
C LEU A 860 -44.57 -9.48 11.94
N MET A 861 -44.43 -9.70 10.63
CA MET A 861 -45.31 -10.54 9.84
C MET A 861 -44.49 -11.65 9.19
N ARG A 862 -44.96 -12.89 9.29
CA ARG A 862 -44.34 -14.02 8.58
C ARG A 862 -44.40 -13.80 7.07
N VAL A 863 -43.40 -14.30 6.34
CA VAL A 863 -43.37 -14.22 4.87
C VAL A 863 -44.61 -14.91 4.30
N GLY A 864 -45.41 -14.19 3.51
CA GLY A 864 -46.67 -14.66 2.95
C GLY A 864 -47.88 -14.61 3.90
N GLY A 865 -47.68 -14.22 5.16
CA GLY A 865 -48.73 -14.07 6.17
C GLY A 865 -49.34 -12.67 6.21
N ARG A 866 -50.46 -12.54 6.92
CA ARG A 866 -51.14 -11.26 7.20
C ARG A 866 -51.35 -11.01 8.70
N GLU A 867 -50.94 -11.96 9.53
CA GLU A 867 -51.03 -11.85 10.98
C GLU A 867 -49.81 -11.09 11.50
N THR A 868 -50.08 -10.05 12.29
CA THR A 868 -49.06 -9.26 12.98
C THR A 868 -48.76 -9.91 14.33
N ILE A 869 -47.48 -10.15 14.61
CA ILE A 869 -47.00 -10.82 15.81
C ILE A 869 -46.12 -9.82 16.58
N SER A 870 -46.53 -9.45 17.79
CA SER A 870 -45.74 -8.59 18.68
C SER A 870 -44.76 -9.42 19.48
N VAL A 871 -43.49 -9.02 19.50
CA VAL A 871 -42.40 -9.72 20.21
C VAL A 871 -41.43 -8.72 20.84
N ASP A 872 -40.91 -9.07 22.01
CA ASP A 872 -39.96 -8.25 22.76
C ASP A 872 -38.57 -8.88 22.77
N VAL A 873 -37.75 -8.45 21.81
CA VAL A 873 -36.43 -9.01 21.54
C VAL A 873 -35.37 -7.93 21.64
N ARG A 874 -34.32 -8.18 22.41
CA ARG A 874 -33.11 -7.34 22.36
C ARG A 874 -32.27 -7.73 21.15
N LEU A 875 -31.82 -6.73 20.37
CA LEU A 875 -30.92 -6.97 19.24
C LEU A 875 -29.47 -6.72 19.64
N VAL A 876 -28.61 -7.69 19.37
CA VAL A 876 -27.15 -7.53 19.37
C VAL A 876 -26.65 -7.88 17.97
N ALA A 877 -25.89 -7.00 17.33
CA ALA A 877 -25.35 -7.22 16.00
C ALA A 877 -23.83 -7.31 16.05
N ALA A 878 -23.22 -8.08 15.16
CA ALA A 878 -21.78 -8.12 14.98
C ALA A 878 -21.40 -8.07 13.50
N THR A 879 -20.21 -7.55 13.22
CA THR A 879 -19.66 -7.49 11.85
C THR A 879 -18.15 -7.36 11.86
N SER A 880 -17.52 -7.92 10.83
CA SER A 880 -16.13 -7.66 10.46
C SER A 880 -15.99 -6.59 9.38
N ARG A 881 -17.08 -6.24 8.69
CA ARG A 881 -17.11 -5.22 7.62
C ARG A 881 -17.31 -3.81 8.16
N ASP A 882 -16.79 -2.84 7.41
CA ASP A 882 -17.03 -1.43 7.65
C ASP A 882 -18.43 -1.03 7.16
N LEU A 883 -19.38 -0.88 8.10
CA LEU A 883 -20.75 -0.51 7.77
C LEU A 883 -20.88 0.93 7.30
N ASP A 884 -19.96 1.82 7.68
CA ASP A 884 -20.00 3.23 7.30
C ASP A 884 -19.70 3.37 5.80
N ALA A 885 -18.63 2.70 5.33
CA ALA A 885 -18.32 2.59 3.90
C ALA A 885 -19.43 1.90 3.09
N MET A 886 -20.13 0.90 3.67
CA MET A 886 -21.24 0.23 2.99
C MET A 886 -22.47 1.13 2.84
N VAL A 887 -22.68 2.08 3.77
CA VAL A 887 -23.73 3.11 3.66
C VAL A 887 -23.42 4.07 2.52
N GLU A 888 -22.18 4.54 2.41
CA GLU A 888 -21.74 5.41 1.30
C GLU A 888 -21.88 4.72 -0.06
N ALA A 889 -21.54 3.43 -0.13
CA ALA A 889 -21.72 2.62 -1.34
C ALA A 889 -23.19 2.25 -1.64
N GLY A 890 -24.15 2.62 -0.79
CA GLY A 890 -25.58 2.30 -0.97
C GLY A 890 -25.94 0.82 -0.79
N THR A 891 -25.03 0.03 -0.20
CA THR A 891 -25.20 -1.43 0.04
C THR A 891 -25.67 -1.76 1.46
N PHE A 892 -25.65 -0.77 2.36
CA PHE A 892 -26.25 -0.85 3.69
C PHE A 892 -27.08 0.41 3.96
N ARG A 893 -28.18 0.29 4.71
CA ARG A 893 -29.02 1.46 4.99
C ARG A 893 -28.52 2.26 6.19
N ALA A 894 -28.39 3.57 6.01
CA ALA A 894 -28.00 4.50 7.08
C ALA A 894 -28.95 4.44 8.28
N ASP A 895 -30.27 4.41 8.03
CA ASP A 895 -31.30 4.36 9.07
C ASP A 895 -31.20 3.11 9.95
N LEU A 896 -30.94 1.95 9.35
CA LEU A 896 -30.68 0.71 10.08
C LEU A 896 -29.40 0.80 10.93
N LEU A 897 -28.31 1.35 10.37
CA LEU A 897 -27.05 1.52 11.10
C LEU A 897 -27.24 2.35 12.37
N HIS A 898 -27.92 3.50 12.26
CA HIS A 898 -28.22 4.36 13.41
C HIS A 898 -29.05 3.66 14.49
N ARG A 899 -29.92 2.71 14.09
CA ARG A 899 -30.79 1.99 15.03
C ARG A 899 -30.08 0.84 15.75
N ILE A 900 -29.14 0.17 15.10
CA ILE A 900 -28.38 -0.95 15.69
C ILE A 900 -27.12 -0.49 16.43
N MET A 901 -26.53 0.64 16.05
CA MET A 901 -25.29 1.18 16.61
C MET A 901 -25.56 2.20 17.74
N VAL A 902 -26.29 1.78 18.78
CA VAL A 902 -26.49 2.63 19.96
C VAL A 902 -25.27 2.57 20.88
N VAL A 903 -24.74 1.37 21.12
CA VAL A 903 -23.49 1.16 21.86
C VAL A 903 -22.52 0.36 21.00
N PRO A 904 -21.48 1.01 20.43
CA PRO A 904 -20.45 0.30 19.66
C PRO A 904 -19.41 -0.33 20.59
N ILE A 905 -19.12 -1.62 20.39
CA ILE A 905 -18.05 -2.35 21.09
C ILE A 905 -17.02 -2.82 20.06
N PHE A 906 -15.81 -2.29 20.14
CA PHE A 906 -14.70 -2.68 19.25
C PHE A 906 -13.84 -3.73 19.93
N VAL A 907 -13.78 -4.93 19.35
CA VAL A 907 -13.02 -6.07 19.87
C VAL A 907 -11.67 -6.12 19.16
N PRO A 908 -10.55 -5.84 19.83
CA PRO A 908 -9.23 -5.86 19.20
C PRO A 908 -8.85 -7.29 18.80
N PRO A 909 -8.08 -7.44 17.70
CA PRO A 909 -7.54 -8.74 17.31
C PRO A 909 -6.58 -9.27 18.38
N LEU A 910 -6.39 -10.59 18.44
CA LEU A 910 -5.59 -11.26 19.48
C LEU A 910 -4.13 -10.75 19.52
N ARG A 911 -3.59 -10.36 18.36
CA ARG A 911 -2.25 -9.77 18.22
C ARG A 911 -2.05 -8.44 18.95
N ASP A 912 -3.13 -7.69 19.17
CA ASP A 912 -3.12 -6.41 19.89
C ASP A 912 -3.44 -6.59 21.39
N ARG A 913 -3.73 -7.83 21.82
CA ARG A 913 -4.00 -8.22 23.21
C ARG A 913 -3.22 -9.48 23.61
N ARG A 914 -1.91 -9.49 23.30
CA ARG A 914 -0.99 -10.63 23.51
C ARG A 914 -1.01 -11.20 24.94
N GLY A 915 -1.29 -10.36 25.94
CA GLY A 915 -1.45 -10.80 27.34
C GLY A 915 -2.50 -11.90 27.53
N ASP A 916 -3.49 -11.99 26.64
CA ASP A 916 -4.55 -13.00 26.71
C ASP A 916 -4.08 -14.39 26.23
N VAL A 917 -3.02 -14.47 25.42
CA VAL A 917 -2.60 -15.74 24.78
C VAL A 917 -2.22 -16.80 25.80
N ALA A 918 -1.46 -16.43 26.84
CA ALA A 918 -1.02 -17.38 27.87
C ALA A 918 -2.20 -17.97 28.67
N CYS A 919 -3.25 -17.19 28.93
CA CYS A 919 -4.44 -17.69 29.62
C CYS A 919 -5.31 -18.57 28.70
N LEU A 920 -5.42 -18.21 27.40
CA LEU A 920 -6.16 -18.97 26.41
C LEU A 920 -5.50 -20.32 26.09
N VAL A 921 -4.17 -20.36 25.93
CA VAL A 921 -3.41 -21.60 25.72
C VAL A 921 -3.62 -22.57 26.87
N ARG A 922 -3.49 -22.09 28.12
CA ARG A 922 -3.74 -22.91 29.31
C ARG A 922 -5.16 -23.45 29.33
N HIS A 923 -6.15 -22.59 29.05
CA HIS A 923 -7.55 -23.00 29.00
C HIS A 923 -7.82 -24.07 27.95
N PHE A 924 -7.32 -23.91 26.72
CA PHE A 924 -7.52 -24.90 25.66
C PHE A 924 -6.76 -26.22 25.95
N ALA A 925 -5.60 -26.14 26.61
CA ALA A 925 -4.86 -27.32 27.05
C ALA A 925 -5.59 -28.08 28.17
N GLU A 926 -6.16 -27.37 29.14
CA GLU A 926 -7.01 -27.94 30.20
C GLU A 926 -8.29 -28.58 29.62
N GLU A 927 -8.97 -27.88 28.69
CA GLU A 927 -10.17 -28.40 28.00
C GLU A 927 -9.88 -29.76 27.33
N ARG A 928 -8.72 -29.90 26.70
CA ARG A 928 -8.29 -31.13 26.02
C ARG A 928 -7.81 -32.20 26.97
N SER A 929 -6.99 -31.84 27.95
CA SER A 929 -6.49 -32.76 28.96
C SER A 929 -7.63 -33.44 29.73
N ASN A 930 -8.67 -32.68 30.08
CA ASN A 930 -9.87 -33.20 30.74
C ASN A 930 -10.69 -34.14 29.84
N ARG A 931 -10.75 -33.89 28.53
CA ARG A 931 -11.45 -34.79 27.58
C ARG A 931 -10.70 -36.08 27.30
N GLU A 932 -9.36 -36.02 27.27
CA GLU A 932 -8.49 -37.19 27.03
C GLU A 932 -8.19 -37.97 28.32
N GLY A 933 -8.52 -37.42 29.50
CA GLY A 933 -8.22 -38.02 30.80
C GLY A 933 -6.73 -38.07 31.12
N ARG A 934 -5.93 -37.20 30.49
CA ARG A 934 -4.48 -37.16 30.56
C ARG A 934 -4.02 -35.72 30.70
N GLU A 935 -3.29 -35.40 31.77
CA GLU A 935 -2.77 -34.05 32.01
C GLU A 935 -1.60 -33.77 31.06
N ARG A 936 -1.78 -32.77 30.18
CA ARG A 936 -0.77 -32.38 29.19
C ARG A 936 -0.64 -30.86 29.18
N VAL A 937 0.58 -30.37 29.37
CA VAL A 937 0.86 -28.94 29.60
C VAL A 937 1.86 -28.40 28.59
N PHE A 938 1.83 -27.09 28.35
CA PHE A 938 2.86 -26.41 27.55
C PHE A 938 4.00 -25.95 28.45
N ALA A 939 5.25 -26.14 28.00
CA ALA A 939 6.41 -25.60 28.68
C ALA A 939 6.42 -24.05 28.60
N PRO A 940 6.97 -23.32 29.59
CA PRO A 940 6.97 -21.85 29.60
C PRO A 940 7.51 -21.23 28.32
N GLU A 941 8.58 -21.78 27.76
CA GLU A 941 9.17 -21.33 26.50
C GLU A 941 8.24 -21.51 25.29
N ALA A 942 7.40 -22.56 25.29
CA ALA A 942 6.41 -22.79 24.24
C ALA A 942 5.26 -21.79 24.35
N VAL A 943 4.81 -21.48 25.58
CA VAL A 943 3.79 -20.45 25.83
C VAL A 943 4.30 -19.06 25.43
N ALA A 944 5.55 -18.73 25.78
CA ALA A 944 6.19 -17.48 25.40
C ALA A 944 6.27 -17.34 23.87
N MET A 945 6.63 -18.41 23.15
CA MET A 945 6.64 -18.41 21.69
C MET A 945 5.24 -18.19 21.11
N LEU A 946 4.23 -18.95 21.57
CA LEU A 946 2.84 -18.78 21.11
C LEU A 946 2.31 -17.36 21.41
N SER A 947 2.76 -16.73 22.49
CA SER A 947 2.35 -15.36 22.87
C SER A 947 2.96 -14.27 21.97
N ARG A 948 4.05 -14.57 21.25
CA ARG A 948 4.67 -13.65 20.27
C ARG A 948 4.05 -13.77 18.87
N GLN A 949 3.29 -14.82 18.61
CA GLN A 949 2.69 -15.04 17.29
C GLN A 949 1.59 -14.00 16.98
N PRO A 950 1.53 -13.45 15.76
CA PRO A 950 0.57 -12.41 15.39
C PRO A 950 -0.85 -12.93 15.08
N TRP A 951 -1.18 -14.19 15.40
CA TRP A 951 -2.49 -14.87 15.28
C TRP A 951 -3.50 -14.17 14.35
N LYS A 952 -3.30 -14.30 13.02
CA LYS A 952 -4.13 -13.65 11.97
C LYS A 952 -5.58 -14.11 12.01
N GLY A 953 -5.83 -15.39 12.33
CA GLY A 953 -7.16 -15.94 12.58
C GLY A 953 -7.62 -15.84 14.04
N ASN A 954 -6.96 -14.97 14.83
CA ASN A 954 -7.31 -14.60 16.20
C ASN A 954 -7.43 -15.83 17.13
N VAL A 955 -8.39 -15.83 18.06
CA VAL A 955 -8.57 -16.89 19.06
C VAL A 955 -8.91 -18.23 18.41
N ARG A 956 -9.58 -18.21 17.25
CA ARG A 956 -9.96 -19.42 16.50
C ARG A 956 -8.73 -20.14 15.94
N GLU A 957 -7.77 -19.39 15.40
CA GLU A 957 -6.50 -19.95 14.92
C GLU A 957 -5.67 -20.51 16.09
N LEU A 958 -5.51 -19.74 17.18
CA LEU A 958 -4.80 -20.20 18.38
C LEU A 958 -5.38 -21.53 18.89
N ARG A 959 -6.71 -21.62 19.02
CA ARG A 959 -7.39 -22.85 19.44
C ARG A 959 -7.12 -24.01 18.49
N ASN A 960 -7.15 -23.78 17.19
CA ASN A 960 -6.87 -24.81 16.19
C ASN A 960 -5.42 -25.29 16.25
N VAL A 961 -4.46 -24.41 16.51
CA VAL A 961 -3.06 -24.79 16.68
C VAL A 961 -2.86 -25.61 17.95
N VAL A 962 -3.42 -25.19 19.09
CA VAL A 962 -3.37 -25.99 20.33
C VAL A 962 -4.00 -27.37 20.09
N HIS A 963 -5.14 -27.45 19.41
CA HIS A 963 -5.77 -28.72 19.05
C HIS A 963 -4.88 -29.58 18.13
N ARG A 964 -4.22 -28.98 17.14
CA ARG A 964 -3.30 -29.67 16.22
C ARG A 964 -2.12 -30.26 16.98
N ILE A 965 -1.57 -29.53 17.96
CA ILE A 965 -0.46 -30.01 18.81
C ILE A 965 -0.89 -31.21 19.65
N PHE A 966 -2.06 -31.14 20.30
CA PHE A 966 -2.60 -32.26 21.08
C PHE A 966 -2.84 -33.51 20.21
N ALA A 967 -3.29 -33.33 18.97
CA ALA A 967 -3.59 -34.42 18.04
C ALA A 967 -2.35 -35.08 17.41
N LEU A 968 -1.24 -34.35 17.27
CA LEU A 968 -0.03 -34.82 16.57
C LEU A 968 1.10 -35.27 17.49
N SER A 969 1.09 -34.84 18.76
CA SER A 969 2.11 -35.20 19.75
C SER A 969 1.56 -36.21 20.77
N ASN A 970 2.42 -37.06 21.33
CA ASN A 970 2.08 -38.00 22.42
C ASN A 970 2.70 -37.61 23.78
N ASP A 971 3.40 -36.48 23.82
CA ASP A 971 4.13 -35.98 24.99
C ASP A 971 3.18 -35.38 26.03
N ASP A 972 3.56 -35.48 27.31
CA ASP A 972 2.86 -34.84 28.44
C ASP A 972 3.25 -33.36 28.60
N VAL A 973 4.44 -32.98 28.11
CA VAL A 973 4.92 -31.59 28.13
C VAL A 973 5.26 -31.15 26.71
N PHE A 974 4.51 -30.19 26.18
CA PHE A 974 4.74 -29.62 24.86
C PHE A 974 5.82 -28.55 24.93
N THR A 975 7.00 -28.88 24.43
CA THR A 975 8.10 -27.91 24.22
C THR A 975 7.92 -27.16 22.90
N VAL A 976 8.80 -26.20 22.63
CA VAL A 976 8.84 -25.45 21.35
C VAL A 976 8.75 -26.38 20.13
N ARG A 977 9.39 -27.57 20.18
CA ARG A 977 9.42 -28.53 19.07
C ARG A 977 8.06 -29.10 18.69
N ALA A 978 7.09 -29.09 19.61
CA ALA A 978 5.74 -29.58 19.35
C ALA A 978 4.90 -28.58 18.54
N ILE A 979 5.32 -27.30 18.50
CA ILE A 979 4.66 -26.25 17.71
C ILE A 979 4.94 -26.52 16.21
N PRO A 980 3.93 -26.44 15.30
CA PRO A 980 4.15 -26.62 13.87
C PRO A 980 5.24 -25.69 13.32
N GLU A 981 6.00 -26.17 12.33
CA GLU A 981 7.14 -25.44 11.75
C GLU A 981 6.76 -24.01 11.28
N GLU A 982 5.56 -23.85 10.74
CA GLU A 982 4.98 -22.58 10.29
C GLU A 982 4.83 -21.52 11.41
N TYR A 983 4.89 -21.91 12.69
CA TYR A 983 4.91 -20.97 13.84
C TYR A 983 6.23 -21.05 14.64
N ARG A 984 7.20 -21.88 14.20
CA ARG A 984 8.52 -21.99 14.83
C ARG A 984 9.55 -21.04 14.23
N GLN A 985 9.34 -20.60 12.99
CA GLN A 985 10.18 -19.60 12.37
C GLN A 985 9.72 -18.22 12.83
N ASP A 986 10.67 -17.41 13.29
CA ASP A 986 10.43 -16.01 13.59
C ASP A 986 10.09 -15.32 12.26
N HIS A 987 8.80 -15.17 11.96
CA HIS A 987 8.33 -14.51 10.75
C HIS A 987 8.49 -12.99 10.88
N GLY A 988 9.74 -12.53 10.93
CA GLY A 988 10.16 -11.32 10.24
C GLY A 988 10.65 -11.73 8.85
N GLY A 989 9.93 -11.32 7.80
CA GLY A 989 10.37 -11.37 6.39
C GLY A 989 10.74 -12.73 5.79
N ALA A 990 9.85 -13.30 4.97
CA ALA A 990 10.12 -13.95 3.66
C ALA A 990 9.12 -15.07 3.31
N SER A 991 8.68 -15.06 2.04
CA SER A 991 7.84 -16.05 1.35
C SER A 991 8.32 -17.50 1.48
N PRO A 992 7.43 -18.50 1.38
CA PRO A 992 7.85 -19.87 1.11
C PRO A 992 8.04 -20.07 -0.41
N SER A 993 9.28 -19.87 -0.86
CA SER A 993 9.80 -20.52 -2.07
C SER A 993 11.04 -21.34 -1.70
N GLU A 994 10.94 -22.63 -1.99
CA GLU A 994 12.03 -23.58 -2.24
C GLU A 994 12.91 -24.05 -1.08
N ALA A 995 12.52 -25.20 -0.52
CA ALA A 995 13.48 -26.25 -0.20
C ALA A 995 13.40 -27.33 -1.29
N THR A 996 14.44 -27.47 -2.11
CA THR A 996 15.39 -28.60 -2.04
C THR A 996 16.28 -28.62 -3.30
N SER A 997 17.44 -27.95 -3.23
CA SER A 997 18.60 -28.32 -4.04
C SER A 997 19.69 -28.87 -3.12
N LEU A 998 19.89 -30.19 -3.12
CA LEU A 998 21.10 -30.82 -2.59
C LEU A 998 21.34 -32.12 -3.36
N ALA A 999 22.16 -32.02 -4.41
CA ALA A 999 23.36 -32.84 -4.66
C ALA A 999 23.74 -32.83 -6.15
N ALA A 1000 24.89 -32.23 -6.46
CA ALA A 1000 25.52 -32.26 -7.76
C ALA A 1000 26.44 -33.48 -7.93
N GLY A 1001 26.38 -34.11 -9.12
CA GLY A 1001 27.56 -34.64 -9.84
C GLY A 1001 27.81 -36.15 -9.85
N ALA A 1002 27.46 -36.84 -10.96
CA ALA A 1002 28.40 -37.50 -11.89
C ALA A 1002 27.74 -38.55 -12.83
N ASN A 1003 27.77 -38.26 -14.14
CA ASN A 1003 27.98 -39.12 -15.34
C ASN A 1003 27.28 -40.51 -15.56
N ARG A 1004 26.30 -40.51 -16.50
CA ARG A 1004 25.97 -41.46 -17.63
C ARG A 1004 25.79 -42.99 -17.40
N PRO A 1005 25.09 -43.76 -18.30
CA PRO A 1005 24.09 -43.43 -19.33
C PRO A 1005 22.81 -44.33 -19.37
N ALA A 1006 21.79 -43.87 -20.10
CA ALA A 1006 20.72 -44.61 -20.81
C ALA A 1006 19.87 -45.69 -20.10
N LYS A 1007 18.57 -45.41 -19.96
CA LYS A 1007 17.49 -46.26 -20.49
C LYS A 1007 16.19 -45.46 -20.63
N THR A 1008 15.80 -45.23 -21.87
CA THR A 1008 14.53 -44.64 -22.28
C THR A 1008 13.40 -45.64 -22.11
N SER A 1009 12.33 -45.23 -21.42
CA SER A 1009 10.96 -45.62 -21.73
C SER A 1009 9.99 -44.56 -21.22
N PRO A 1010 8.86 -44.35 -21.93
CA PRO A 1010 8.21 -43.05 -22.02
C PRO A 1010 6.92 -42.96 -21.19
N GLY A 1011 6.59 -41.75 -20.73
CA GLY A 1011 5.19 -41.37 -20.48
C GLY A 1011 4.90 -40.70 -19.15
N SER A 1012 5.24 -39.43 -19.01
CA SER A 1012 4.38 -38.45 -18.34
C SER A 1012 4.72 -37.06 -18.88
N GLY A 1013 4.04 -36.66 -19.95
CA GLY A 1013 4.17 -35.33 -20.52
C GLY A 1013 3.65 -34.28 -19.54
N ALA A 1014 4.55 -33.39 -19.11
CA ALA A 1014 4.18 -32.06 -18.64
C ALA A 1014 3.45 -31.35 -19.80
N LEU A 1015 2.31 -30.74 -19.49
CA LEU A 1015 1.61 -29.86 -20.44
C LEU A 1015 2.45 -28.60 -20.59
N GLU A 1016 3.22 -28.50 -21.67
CA GLU A 1016 3.73 -27.22 -22.17
C GLU A 1016 2.52 -26.35 -22.54
N VAL A 1017 2.39 -25.20 -21.89
CA VAL A 1017 1.39 -24.19 -22.25
C VAL A 1017 2.04 -23.26 -23.26
N ASP A 1018 1.71 -23.44 -24.54
CA ASP A 1018 2.13 -22.51 -25.60
C ASP A 1018 1.65 -21.08 -25.30
N PRO A 1019 2.47 -20.05 -25.58
CA PRO A 1019 2.08 -18.65 -25.48
C PRO A 1019 0.83 -18.33 -26.33
N LEU A 1020 0.06 -17.32 -25.90
CA LEU A 1020 -1.13 -16.83 -26.60
C LEU A 1020 -0.80 -16.43 -28.04
N ARG A 1021 -1.57 -16.93 -29.02
CA ARG A 1021 -1.38 -16.57 -30.43
C ARG A 1021 -1.96 -15.17 -30.70
N PRO A 1022 -1.45 -14.43 -31.70
CA PRO A 1022 -2.01 -13.14 -32.07
C PRO A 1022 -3.51 -13.24 -32.40
N GLY A 1023 -4.34 -12.40 -31.76
CA GLY A 1023 -5.81 -12.40 -31.92
C GLY A 1023 -6.58 -13.34 -30.99
N GLU A 1024 -5.90 -14.12 -30.13
CA GLU A 1024 -6.51 -15.04 -29.18
C GLU A 1024 -6.75 -14.36 -27.82
N THR A 1025 -8.01 -14.34 -27.34
CA THR A 1025 -8.31 -13.78 -26.03
C THR A 1025 -7.99 -14.79 -24.92
N LEU A 1026 -7.60 -14.31 -23.73
CA LEU A 1026 -7.39 -15.15 -22.55
C LEU A 1026 -8.61 -16.04 -22.25
N THR A 1027 -9.82 -15.51 -22.47
CA THR A 1027 -11.07 -16.27 -22.32
C THR A 1027 -11.19 -17.43 -23.30
N THR A 1028 -10.77 -17.26 -24.55
CA THR A 1028 -10.79 -18.33 -25.56
C THR A 1028 -9.73 -19.40 -25.25
N ARG A 1029 -8.53 -18.98 -24.83
CA ARG A 1029 -7.45 -19.89 -24.45
C ARG A 1029 -7.76 -20.71 -23.20
N LEU A 1030 -8.33 -20.07 -22.16
CA LEU A 1030 -8.78 -20.75 -20.95
C LEU A 1030 -9.91 -21.73 -21.24
N MET A 1031 -10.81 -21.42 -22.18
CA MET A 1031 -11.85 -22.33 -22.63
C MET A 1031 -11.27 -23.57 -23.34
N GLU A 1032 -10.21 -23.41 -24.14
CA GLU A 1032 -9.54 -24.52 -24.83
C GLU A 1032 -8.77 -25.43 -23.84
N ILE A 1033 -8.04 -24.82 -22.90
CA ILE A 1033 -7.33 -25.54 -21.83
C ILE A 1033 -8.33 -26.30 -20.95
N GLU A 1034 -9.43 -25.63 -20.56
CA GLU A 1034 -10.49 -26.25 -19.77
C GLU A 1034 -11.12 -27.43 -20.53
N GLY A 1035 -11.50 -27.26 -21.80
CA GLY A 1035 -12.05 -28.34 -22.61
C GLY A 1035 -11.10 -29.53 -22.78
N THR A 1036 -9.80 -29.26 -22.90
CA THR A 1036 -8.74 -30.28 -23.05
C THR A 1036 -8.52 -31.06 -21.75
N LEU A 1037 -8.47 -30.36 -20.60
CA LEU A 1037 -8.36 -30.99 -19.29
C LEU A 1037 -9.58 -31.87 -18.99
N LEU A 1038 -10.79 -31.37 -19.25
CA LEU A 1038 -12.03 -32.13 -19.05
C LEU A 1038 -12.06 -33.42 -19.89
N ARG A 1039 -11.65 -33.35 -21.16
CA ARG A 1039 -11.58 -34.52 -22.06
C ARG A 1039 -10.55 -35.54 -21.57
N ARG A 1040 -9.36 -35.09 -21.17
CA ARG A 1040 -8.29 -35.94 -20.65
C ARG A 1040 -8.71 -36.68 -19.37
N VAL A 1041 -9.30 -35.97 -18.39
CA VAL A 1041 -9.77 -36.61 -17.16
C VAL A 1041 -10.92 -37.58 -17.43
N LEU A 1042 -11.81 -37.25 -18.37
CA LEU A 1042 -12.85 -38.20 -18.80
C LEU A 1042 -12.26 -39.45 -19.47
N GLU A 1043 -11.21 -39.33 -20.27
CA GLU A 1043 -10.54 -40.47 -20.89
C GLU A 1043 -9.78 -41.34 -19.88
N GLU A 1044 -9.05 -40.73 -18.94
CA GLU A 1044 -8.32 -41.41 -17.87
C GLU A 1044 -9.26 -42.20 -16.94
N GLU A 1045 -10.45 -41.65 -16.66
CA GLU A 1045 -11.50 -42.31 -15.85
C GLU A 1045 -12.46 -43.19 -16.67
N GLY A 1046 -12.09 -43.56 -17.91
CA GLY A 1046 -12.86 -44.49 -18.74
C GLY A 1046 -14.24 -43.99 -19.17
N TRP A 1047 -14.41 -42.68 -19.27
CA TRP A 1047 -15.65 -41.93 -19.52
C TRP A 1047 -16.70 -42.04 -18.40
N ASN A 1048 -16.27 -42.34 -17.17
CA ASN A 1048 -17.14 -42.32 -15.99
C ASN A 1048 -17.29 -40.89 -15.45
N GLN A 1049 -18.42 -40.24 -15.77
CA GLN A 1049 -18.67 -38.84 -15.40
C GLN A 1049 -18.65 -38.59 -13.89
N SER A 1050 -19.13 -39.53 -13.06
CA SER A 1050 -19.15 -39.35 -11.61
C SER A 1050 -17.75 -39.39 -10.98
N GLN A 1051 -16.85 -40.23 -11.50
CA GLN A 1051 -15.46 -40.30 -11.02
C GLN A 1051 -14.64 -39.11 -11.53
N ALA A 1052 -14.80 -38.75 -12.81
CA ALA A 1052 -14.18 -37.57 -13.40
C ALA A 1052 -14.59 -36.28 -12.66
N ALA A 1053 -15.88 -36.12 -12.31
CA ALA A 1053 -16.37 -34.97 -11.56
C ALA A 1053 -15.74 -34.88 -10.15
N ARG A 1054 -15.62 -36.01 -9.43
CA ARG A 1054 -14.94 -36.06 -8.12
C ARG A 1054 -13.46 -35.68 -8.23
N ARG A 1055 -12.76 -36.22 -9.24
CA ARG A 1055 -11.32 -35.94 -9.46
C ARG A 1055 -11.07 -34.48 -9.85
N LEU A 1056 -12.00 -33.87 -10.57
CA LEU A 1056 -11.99 -32.46 -10.93
C LEU A 1056 -12.50 -31.53 -9.82
N GLY A 1057 -13.01 -32.07 -8.71
CA GLY A 1057 -13.57 -31.27 -7.60
C GLY A 1057 -14.88 -30.54 -7.95
N ILE A 1058 -15.63 -30.98 -8.97
CA ILE A 1058 -16.87 -30.34 -9.42
C ILE A 1058 -18.08 -31.28 -9.29
N LYS A 1059 -19.31 -30.73 -9.27
CA LYS A 1059 -20.54 -31.53 -9.28
C LYS A 1059 -20.72 -32.23 -10.63
N GLU A 1060 -21.31 -33.42 -10.64
CA GLU A 1060 -21.56 -34.17 -11.88
C GLU A 1060 -22.46 -33.39 -12.87
N SER A 1061 -23.43 -32.63 -12.37
CA SER A 1061 -24.26 -31.73 -13.17
C SER A 1061 -23.41 -30.66 -13.88
N THR A 1062 -22.46 -30.05 -13.17
CA THR A 1062 -21.54 -29.04 -13.71
C THR A 1062 -20.61 -29.62 -14.77
N LEU A 1063 -20.10 -30.83 -14.56
CA LEU A 1063 -19.31 -31.54 -15.58
C LEU A 1063 -20.16 -31.84 -16.82
N ARG A 1064 -21.43 -32.22 -16.65
CA ARG A 1064 -22.37 -32.51 -17.75
C ARG A 1064 -22.67 -31.25 -18.58
N ASP A 1065 -22.88 -30.11 -17.92
CA ASP A 1065 -23.10 -28.83 -18.58
C ASP A 1065 -21.85 -28.35 -19.33
N LYS A 1066 -20.66 -28.50 -18.71
CA LYS A 1066 -19.38 -28.20 -19.37
C LYS A 1066 -19.12 -29.14 -20.57
N ASN A 1067 -19.41 -30.43 -20.45
CA ASN A 1067 -19.31 -31.37 -21.58
C ASN A 1067 -20.22 -30.97 -22.75
N LYS A 1068 -21.43 -30.48 -22.45
CA LYS A 1068 -22.37 -29.95 -23.46
C LYS A 1068 -21.84 -28.67 -24.10
N LYS A 1069 -21.30 -27.75 -23.29
CA LYS A 1069 -20.70 -26.48 -23.72
C LYS A 1069 -19.49 -26.69 -24.64
N PHE A 1070 -18.62 -27.64 -24.32
CA PHE A 1070 -17.40 -27.94 -25.08
C PHE A 1070 -17.57 -29.06 -26.14
N GLY A 1071 -18.79 -29.55 -26.37
CA GLY A 1071 -19.07 -30.59 -27.35
C GLY A 1071 -18.39 -31.95 -27.07
N ILE A 1072 -18.00 -32.22 -25.82
CA ILE A 1072 -17.27 -33.43 -25.43
C ILE A 1072 -18.25 -34.60 -25.34
N LYS A 1073 -18.16 -35.54 -26.29
CA LYS A 1073 -18.98 -36.75 -26.35
C LYS A 1073 -18.11 -37.99 -26.28
N ARG A 1074 -18.61 -39.02 -25.59
CA ARG A 1074 -17.97 -40.34 -25.54
C ARG A 1074 -17.86 -40.89 -26.97
N PRO A 1075 -16.67 -41.30 -27.44
CA PRO A 1075 -16.53 -41.93 -28.74
C PRO A 1075 -17.37 -43.22 -28.78
N ASN A 1076 -18.20 -43.36 -29.82
CA ASN A 1076 -19.00 -44.56 -30.02
C ASN A 1076 -18.06 -45.76 -30.15
N ARG A 1077 -18.17 -46.74 -29.23
CA ARG A 1077 -17.58 -48.06 -29.45
C ARG A 1077 -18.32 -48.72 -30.62
N GLY A 1078 -17.74 -48.60 -31.81
CA GLY A 1078 -18.05 -49.49 -32.92
C GLY A 1078 -17.84 -50.93 -32.45
N ARG A 1079 -18.85 -51.77 -32.66
CA ARG A 1079 -18.71 -53.23 -32.61
C ARG A 1079 -17.54 -53.60 -33.52
N THR A 1080 -16.49 -54.15 -32.92
CA THR A 1080 -15.55 -55.03 -33.63
C THR A 1080 -16.35 -56.15 -34.27
N ARG A 1081 -16.36 -56.17 -35.60
CA ARG A 1081 -16.39 -57.38 -36.40
C ARG A 1081 -15.07 -57.44 -37.15
#